data_AF-A0A963MHH2-F1
#
_entry.id   AF-A0A963MHH2-F1
#
_cell.length_a   1.000
_cell.length_b   1.000
_cell.length_c   1.000
_cell.angle_alpha   90.00
_cell.angle_beta   90.00
_cell.angle_gamma   90.00
#
_symmetry.space_group_name_H-M   'P 1'
#
loop_
_entity.id
_entity.type
_entity.pdbx_description
1 polymer ?
#
loop_
_entity_poly.entity_id
_entity_poly.type
_entity_poly.pdbx_seq_one_letter_code
_entity_poly.pdbx_strand_id
1 'polypeptide(L)'
;MDTLARGDTPQWGASEALLDALLAMRIEGIRGWGAAPGKVMVWEGRQLIPGVRFGNVFLGPQPPRGWELNEELLHANLSFPPPHQYLGFYHYLQSVFKADALVHVGRHSTYEFLPGRSAGLAASDYPSIVAGDLPGIYPYIVDGVGEGIQAKRRGLAVMVDHLTPPLAITALYDDLLGLRQLIESAEATSDAHTRREAVTALRARIDALGLRDELIASMDEELKVRGIGFDAIDDAFLLHEVGHYLTRLQEDFMPLGLHVFGRAWDDAAVDTMLRSMRDGAASTAADVARWQHGLRASPPAEMAALLNALAGGFVAPGKGNDPIRTPEALPTGRNFYALDGSLLPTRLAYDTGATLAGKVLSGESGVAAAHADPATNKQGVILWASDAVRDEGAMIAFGLKLLGVRPVWNSRGILKGLERLPLGADQPARLDVVFTTSGLFRDLYGEHMLLLDKAGLLALDASRDRIVRDYPALALALREALAPLGEWQRGGDEALEKNQVANNWVDQARKLLAADGAITPAQLGRQASVRVFGISPGAYGAGVNRLVERSGAWQARSELAQVFIQRMGHAYGAGLQGAPAQALFRQQLDGISQTFLGRASNLYGLIDNNDAFDYLGGLNLAVESQRGAAPASAVIHHASDRKLSVEPLHSALLSELRGRYLNPQWIAPLMKEGYAGARTMGSEFVEYLWGWQVTSPEIIKDRVWEEVKAVYVDDKLGLGLDAFLAEGDKRYVQTNILAVMLVAIDKGFWQADAATRKQLAAQFADNIIEHGNPGSGHTHAGHPMYDMVRAQLPADTAAALDAALAKSRIADAAPAAAAPTHVQEVRLDAPSADAPGQAADDAATATEPPAAEQPWLIALAAGLLLTGILRGRRAR
;
A
#
# COMPACT_ATOMS: atom_id res chain seq x y z
N MET A 1 -27.42 4.88 -3.75
CA MET A 1 -27.03 4.89 -5.19
C MET A 1 -27.31 3.56 -5.85
N ASP A 2 -27.10 2.42 -5.17
CA ASP A 2 -27.49 1.07 -5.65
C ASP A 2 -28.94 0.92 -6.11
N THR A 3 -29.87 1.60 -5.45
CA THR A 3 -31.30 1.64 -5.82
C THR A 3 -31.53 2.35 -7.16
N LEU A 4 -30.87 3.48 -7.38
CA LEU A 4 -30.99 4.26 -8.62
C LEU A 4 -30.44 3.52 -9.84
N ALA A 5 -29.37 2.73 -9.67
CA ALA A 5 -28.79 1.93 -10.76
C ALA A 5 -29.66 0.72 -11.15
N ARG A 6 -30.52 0.24 -10.25
CA ARG A 6 -31.45 -0.88 -10.49
C ARG A 6 -32.83 -0.43 -11.00
N GLY A 7 -33.05 0.88 -11.13
CA GLY A 7 -34.36 1.45 -11.49
C GLY A 7 -35.34 1.49 -10.31
N ASP A 8 -34.89 1.20 -9.09
CA ASP A 8 -35.69 1.27 -7.88
C ASP A 8 -35.76 2.70 -7.36
N THR A 9 -36.96 3.18 -7.05
CA THR A 9 -37.16 4.45 -6.36
C THR A 9 -36.44 4.38 -5.00
N PRO A 10 -35.51 5.29 -4.69
CA PRO A 10 -34.82 5.25 -3.40
C PRO A 10 -35.86 5.36 -2.28
N GLN A 11 -35.85 4.42 -1.34
CA GLN A 11 -36.60 4.56 -0.10
C GLN A 11 -35.86 5.55 0.80
N TRP A 12 -36.04 6.86 0.52
CA TRP A 12 -35.39 7.94 1.27
C TRP A 12 -35.71 7.88 2.77
N GLY A 13 -36.92 7.44 3.15
CA GLY A 13 -37.30 7.24 4.56
C GLY A 13 -36.48 6.17 5.28
N ALA A 14 -36.00 5.14 4.58
CA ALA A 14 -35.07 4.15 5.16
C ALA A 14 -33.65 4.72 5.30
N SER A 15 -33.28 5.70 4.48
CA SER A 15 -31.95 6.35 4.55
C SER A 15 -31.83 7.27 5.75
N GLU A 16 -32.90 8.00 6.09
CA GLU A 16 -32.96 8.80 7.32
C GLU A 16 -32.93 7.90 8.56
N ALA A 17 -33.72 6.83 8.60
CA ALA A 17 -33.69 5.86 9.70
C ALA A 17 -32.30 5.20 9.87
N LEU A 18 -31.61 4.87 8.77
CA LEU A 18 -30.23 4.36 8.81
C LEU A 18 -29.22 5.42 9.25
N LEU A 19 -29.37 6.66 8.81
CA LEU A 19 -28.51 7.78 9.25
C LEU A 19 -28.70 8.02 10.76
N ASP A 20 -29.95 8.07 11.22
CA ASP A 20 -30.28 8.24 12.64
C ASP A 20 -29.77 7.06 13.47
N ALA A 21 -29.89 5.83 12.97
CA ALA A 21 -29.32 4.64 13.62
C ALA A 21 -27.79 4.74 13.71
N LEU A 22 -27.10 5.14 12.63
CA LEU A 22 -25.64 5.34 12.62
C LEU A 22 -25.21 6.46 13.59
N LEU A 23 -25.95 7.58 13.64
CA LEU A 23 -25.71 8.66 14.58
C LEU A 23 -25.94 8.21 16.03
N ALA A 24 -26.94 7.35 16.26
CA ALA A 24 -27.26 6.78 17.57
C ALA A 24 -26.21 5.79 18.10
N MET A 25 -25.39 5.18 17.23
CA MET A 25 -24.26 4.32 17.64
C MET A 25 -23.17 5.09 18.41
N ARG A 26 -23.15 6.43 18.35
CA ARG A 26 -22.21 7.31 19.05
C ARG A 26 -20.72 7.08 18.74
N ILE A 27 -20.40 6.37 17.66
CA ILE A 27 -19.02 6.13 17.20
C ILE A 27 -18.46 7.43 16.60
N GLU A 28 -17.36 7.94 17.17
CA GLU A 28 -16.65 9.12 16.67
C GLU A 28 -16.13 8.88 15.24
N GLY A 29 -16.08 9.92 14.40
CA GLY A 29 -15.81 9.76 12.97
C GLY A 29 -17.06 9.37 12.17
N ILE A 30 -17.79 8.30 12.54
CA ILE A 30 -19.07 7.93 11.86
C ILE A 30 -20.11 9.05 12.02
N ARG A 31 -20.28 9.58 13.23
CA ARG A 31 -21.17 10.73 13.50
C ARG A 31 -20.52 12.09 13.22
N GLY A 32 -19.34 12.10 12.59
CA GLY A 32 -18.45 13.25 12.57
C GLY A 32 -17.74 13.48 13.92
N TRP A 33 -17.20 14.68 14.09
CA TRP A 33 -16.24 15.03 15.14
C TRP A 33 -16.85 15.90 16.25
N GLY A 34 -18.13 15.66 16.57
CA GLY A 34 -18.91 16.48 17.51
C GLY A 34 -19.25 17.87 16.97
N ALA A 35 -19.67 18.78 17.85
CA ALA A 35 -19.89 20.18 17.47
C ALA A 35 -18.54 20.90 17.24
N ALA A 36 -18.50 21.82 16.27
CA ALA A 36 -17.34 22.67 16.06
C ALA A 36 -17.01 23.45 17.36
N PRO A 37 -15.72 23.64 17.71
CA PRO A 37 -14.52 23.38 16.90
C PRO A 37 -13.98 21.93 16.97
N GLY A 38 -14.68 21.00 17.62
CA GLY A 38 -14.18 19.65 17.88
C GLY A 38 -13.13 19.63 19.00
N LYS A 39 -12.23 18.64 18.96
CA LYS A 39 -11.15 18.44 19.96
C LYS A 39 -9.74 18.56 19.39
N VAL A 40 -9.62 18.59 18.07
CA VAL A 40 -8.34 18.45 17.35
C VAL A 40 -7.69 19.82 17.22
N MET A 41 -6.49 19.97 17.80
CA MET A 41 -5.77 21.25 17.88
C MET A 41 -6.69 22.39 18.34
N VAL A 42 -7.43 22.17 19.43
CA VAL A 42 -8.29 23.19 20.04
C VAL A 42 -7.63 23.67 21.33
N TRP A 43 -7.47 24.98 21.46
CA TRP A 43 -6.98 25.63 22.68
C TRP A 43 -7.97 26.72 23.08
N GLU A 44 -8.41 26.71 24.34
CA GLU A 44 -9.38 27.69 24.89
C GLU A 44 -10.65 27.84 24.01
N GLY A 45 -11.16 26.73 23.49
CA GLY A 45 -12.35 26.70 22.63
C GLY A 45 -12.14 27.30 21.22
N ARG A 46 -10.89 27.53 20.82
CA ARG A 46 -10.52 28.01 19.48
C ARG A 46 -9.70 26.98 18.74
N GLN A 47 -10.01 26.81 17.46
CA GLN A 47 -9.23 25.97 16.57
C GLN A 47 -7.88 26.63 16.23
N LEU A 48 -6.79 25.88 16.33
CA LEU A 48 -5.45 26.33 16.00
C LEU A 48 -5.14 26.01 14.52
N ILE A 49 -4.59 27.02 13.83
CA ILE A 49 -4.09 26.91 12.46
C ILE A 49 -2.56 27.10 12.51
N PRO A 50 -1.78 26.01 12.59
CA PRO A 50 -0.33 26.12 12.62
C PRO A 50 0.21 26.56 11.26
N GLY A 51 1.14 27.51 11.27
CA GLY A 51 1.87 27.92 10.08
C GLY A 51 2.68 29.19 10.29
N VAL A 52 3.54 29.48 9.32
CA VAL A 52 4.40 30.66 9.26
C VAL A 52 4.03 31.47 8.03
N ARG A 53 3.94 32.80 8.18
CA ARG A 53 3.61 33.71 7.08
C ARG A 53 4.83 34.56 6.69
N PHE A 54 5.18 34.51 5.42
CA PHE A 54 6.21 35.34 4.78
C PHE A 54 5.57 36.25 3.74
N GLY A 55 5.08 37.41 4.17
CA GLY A 55 4.36 38.34 3.29
C GLY A 55 3.10 37.71 2.69
N ASN A 56 3.14 37.37 1.41
CA ASN A 56 2.03 36.74 0.67
C ASN A 56 2.16 35.21 0.57
N VAL A 57 3.11 34.59 1.26
CA VAL A 57 3.28 33.13 1.31
C VAL A 57 2.93 32.65 2.72
N PHE A 58 2.04 31.66 2.80
CA PHE A 58 1.75 30.93 4.03
C PHE A 58 2.30 29.51 3.90
N LEU A 59 3.09 29.08 4.88
CA LEU A 59 3.60 27.71 4.98
C LEU A 59 3.01 27.08 6.24
N GLY A 60 2.21 26.04 6.07
CA GLY A 60 1.62 25.30 7.19
C GLY A 60 1.63 23.79 6.91
N PRO A 61 1.83 22.95 7.95
CA PRO A 61 1.70 21.52 7.80
C PRO A 61 0.25 21.18 7.49
N GLN A 62 0.04 20.23 6.58
CA GLN A 62 -1.30 19.70 6.38
C GLN A 62 -1.78 19.06 7.69
N PRO A 63 -3.01 19.34 8.13
CA PRO A 63 -3.49 18.73 9.36
C PRO A 63 -3.80 17.24 9.23
N PRO A 64 -3.85 16.49 10.36
CA PRO A 64 -4.19 15.07 10.34
C PRO A 64 -5.59 14.85 9.79
N ARG A 65 -5.74 13.84 8.92
CA ARG A 65 -7.01 13.55 8.23
C ARG A 65 -8.01 12.78 9.12
N GLY A 66 -7.58 12.34 10.30
CA GLY A 66 -8.42 11.88 11.41
C GLY A 66 -8.04 10.51 11.97
N TRP A 67 -7.41 9.66 11.15
CA TRP A 67 -6.90 8.33 11.54
C TRP A 67 -5.87 8.45 12.63
N GLU A 68 -5.14 9.56 12.59
CA GLU A 68 -4.02 9.85 13.45
C GLU A 68 -4.45 10.28 14.87
N LEU A 69 -5.76 10.39 15.12
CA LEU A 69 -6.28 11.00 16.34
C LEU A 69 -6.87 10.00 17.32
N ASN A 70 -7.42 8.89 16.82
CA ASN A 70 -7.99 7.85 17.66
C ASN A 70 -7.82 6.48 16.98
N GLU A 71 -7.06 5.63 17.65
CA GLU A 71 -6.69 4.28 17.23
C GLU A 71 -7.88 3.32 17.13
N GLU A 72 -8.86 3.46 18.02
CA GLU A 72 -10.08 2.64 18.01
C GLU A 72 -10.87 2.80 16.70
N LEU A 73 -10.71 3.94 16.02
CA LEU A 73 -11.36 4.20 14.73
C LEU A 73 -10.84 3.29 13.62
N LEU A 74 -9.62 2.78 13.71
CA LEU A 74 -9.07 1.85 12.72
C LEU A 74 -9.76 0.49 12.76
N HIS A 75 -10.24 0.07 13.93
CA HIS A 75 -10.97 -1.19 14.12
C HIS A 75 -12.44 -1.08 13.70
N ALA A 76 -13.07 0.08 13.93
CA ALA A 76 -14.51 0.27 13.78
C ALA A 76 -14.94 0.84 12.42
N ASN A 77 -14.06 1.59 11.72
CA ASN A 77 -14.47 2.43 10.59
C ASN A 77 -13.75 2.10 9.29
N LEU A 78 -14.54 1.81 8.24
CA LEU A 78 -14.02 1.59 6.88
C LEU A 78 -13.68 2.91 6.15
N SER A 79 -14.36 3.99 6.51
CA SER A 79 -14.28 5.31 5.90
C SER A 79 -14.78 6.38 6.89
N PHE A 80 -14.15 7.54 6.96
CA PHE A 80 -14.64 8.63 7.83
C PHE A 80 -14.30 10.04 7.33
N PRO A 81 -15.13 11.03 7.70
CA PRO A 81 -14.93 12.44 7.38
C PRO A 81 -13.65 13.02 7.99
N PRO A 82 -13.07 14.06 7.35
CA PRO A 82 -11.98 14.81 7.95
C PRO A 82 -12.44 15.56 9.23
N PRO A 83 -11.55 15.80 10.21
CA PRO A 83 -11.83 16.61 11.39
C PRO A 83 -12.28 18.04 11.06
N HIS A 84 -13.01 18.68 11.98
CA HIS A 84 -13.29 20.12 11.93
C HIS A 84 -12.02 20.92 11.71
N GLN A 85 -10.93 20.47 12.34
CA GLN A 85 -9.66 21.16 12.24
C GLN A 85 -9.08 21.16 10.82
N TYR A 86 -9.22 20.04 10.11
CA TYR A 86 -8.78 19.89 8.73
C TYR A 86 -9.57 20.79 7.80
N LEU A 87 -10.90 20.81 7.93
CA LEU A 87 -11.78 21.67 7.15
C LEU A 87 -11.52 23.15 7.44
N GLY A 88 -11.38 23.51 8.72
CA GLY A 88 -11.12 24.90 9.11
C GLY A 88 -9.74 25.41 8.66
N PHE A 89 -8.73 24.53 8.52
CA PHE A 89 -7.44 24.89 7.94
C PHE A 89 -7.58 25.31 6.46
N TYR A 90 -8.24 24.49 5.64
CA TYR A 90 -8.46 24.84 4.23
C TYR A 90 -9.40 26.02 4.05
N HIS A 91 -10.42 26.14 4.90
CA HIS A 91 -11.27 27.33 4.94
C HIS A 91 -10.48 28.60 5.30
N TYR A 92 -9.53 28.52 6.24
CA TYR A 92 -8.63 29.62 6.55
C TYR A 92 -7.81 30.03 5.32
N LEU A 93 -7.24 29.07 4.59
CA LEU A 93 -6.48 29.36 3.36
C LEU A 93 -7.34 30.08 2.30
N GLN A 94 -8.56 29.59 2.09
CA GLN A 94 -9.48 30.14 1.09
C GLN A 94 -10.06 31.51 1.47
N SER A 95 -10.53 31.66 2.71
CA SER A 95 -11.40 32.79 3.09
C SER A 95 -10.72 33.83 3.97
N VAL A 96 -9.71 33.44 4.75
CA VAL A 96 -9.04 34.32 5.72
C VAL A 96 -7.69 34.78 5.20
N PHE A 97 -6.81 33.85 4.85
CA PHE A 97 -5.55 34.15 4.18
C PHE A 97 -5.78 34.63 2.74
N LYS A 98 -6.84 34.11 2.09
CA LYS A 98 -7.22 34.42 0.71
C LYS A 98 -6.11 34.05 -0.27
N ALA A 99 -5.67 32.80 -0.20
CA ALA A 99 -4.71 32.25 -1.15
C ALA A 99 -5.25 32.37 -2.58
N ASP A 100 -4.38 32.71 -3.52
CA ASP A 100 -4.70 32.68 -4.96
C ASP A 100 -4.44 31.29 -5.58
N ALA A 101 -3.59 30.48 -4.94
CA ALA A 101 -3.26 29.11 -5.34
C ALA A 101 -2.76 28.31 -4.13
N LEU A 102 -2.85 26.98 -4.23
CA LEU A 102 -2.28 26.04 -3.26
C LEU A 102 -1.09 25.32 -3.90
N VAL A 103 0.04 25.28 -3.20
CA VAL A 103 1.19 24.45 -3.58
C VAL A 103 1.36 23.36 -2.53
N HIS A 104 1.11 22.12 -2.92
CA HIS A 104 1.30 20.97 -2.04
C HIS A 104 2.70 20.39 -2.27
N VAL A 105 3.53 20.44 -1.24
CA VAL A 105 4.92 19.95 -1.29
C VAL A 105 4.99 18.57 -0.65
N GLY A 106 5.36 17.57 -1.44
CA GLY A 106 5.44 16.17 -1.02
C GLY A 106 4.71 15.28 -2.03
N ARG A 107 5.08 13.99 -2.05
CA ARG A 107 4.53 13.06 -3.03
C ARG A 107 3.02 13.01 -2.98
N HIS A 108 2.35 13.18 -1.85
CA HIS A 108 0.94 13.50 -1.94
C HIS A 108 0.41 14.24 -0.74
N SER A 109 -0.69 14.94 -0.97
CA SER A 109 -1.55 15.39 0.10
C SER A 109 -2.50 14.25 0.51
N THR A 110 -3.30 14.46 1.55
CA THR A 110 -4.28 13.46 2.01
C THR A 110 -5.72 13.76 1.57
N TYR A 111 -6.00 14.93 0.99
CA TYR A 111 -7.38 15.36 0.74
C TYR A 111 -7.98 14.70 -0.51
N GLU A 112 -7.15 14.43 -1.53
CA GLU A 112 -7.48 13.66 -2.72
C GLU A 112 -7.84 12.21 -2.40
N PHE A 113 -7.45 11.71 -1.22
CA PHE A 113 -7.78 10.39 -0.68
C PHE A 113 -8.87 10.42 0.40
N LEU A 114 -9.55 11.55 0.61
CA LEU A 114 -10.72 11.59 1.49
C LEU A 114 -11.89 10.82 0.87
N PRO A 115 -12.83 10.33 1.69
CA PRO A 115 -13.95 9.54 1.20
C PRO A 115 -14.77 10.20 0.10
N GLY A 116 -15.32 9.40 -0.81
CA GLY A 116 -16.25 9.87 -1.85
C GLY A 116 -15.99 9.25 -3.21
N ARG A 117 -16.58 9.84 -4.26
CA ARG A 117 -16.53 9.32 -5.64
C ARG A 117 -15.10 9.23 -6.19
N SER A 118 -14.78 8.15 -6.90
CA SER A 118 -13.45 7.90 -7.49
C SER A 118 -12.97 9.00 -8.46
N ALA A 119 -13.90 9.59 -9.23
CA ALA A 119 -13.67 10.72 -10.13
C ALA A 119 -15.00 11.46 -10.39
N GLY A 120 -14.94 12.63 -11.03
CA GLY A 120 -16.15 13.41 -11.34
C GLY A 120 -16.85 13.89 -10.06
N LEU A 121 -16.09 14.54 -9.18
CA LEU A 121 -16.55 14.91 -7.86
C LEU A 121 -17.73 15.88 -7.89
N ALA A 122 -18.66 15.71 -6.96
CA ALA A 122 -19.74 16.66 -6.70
C ALA A 122 -19.36 17.63 -5.59
N ALA A 123 -20.13 18.70 -5.44
CA ALA A 123 -19.93 19.70 -4.38
C ALA A 123 -19.97 19.14 -2.95
N SER A 124 -20.53 17.95 -2.75
CA SER A 124 -20.59 17.26 -1.46
C SER A 124 -19.38 16.37 -1.17
N ASP A 125 -18.51 16.10 -2.15
CA ASP A 125 -17.32 15.27 -1.95
C ASP A 125 -16.25 16.09 -1.19
N TYR A 126 -15.63 15.49 -0.17
CA TYR A 126 -14.65 16.19 0.67
C TYR A 126 -13.49 16.83 -0.11
N PRO A 127 -12.89 16.18 -1.13
CA PRO A 127 -11.84 16.83 -1.88
C PRO A 127 -12.31 18.11 -2.59
N SER A 128 -13.58 18.16 -3.04
CA SER A 128 -14.15 19.38 -3.63
C SER A 128 -14.40 20.47 -2.61
N ILE A 129 -14.82 20.12 -1.39
CA ILE A 129 -14.96 21.07 -0.27
C ILE A 129 -13.59 21.64 0.12
N VAL A 130 -12.57 20.79 0.16
CA VAL A 130 -11.21 21.15 0.57
C VAL A 130 -10.48 21.98 -0.49
N ALA A 131 -10.52 21.56 -1.75
CA ALA A 131 -9.91 22.31 -2.84
C ALA A 131 -10.66 23.62 -3.11
N GLY A 132 -12.00 23.55 -3.15
CA GLY A 132 -12.83 24.66 -3.60
C GLY A 132 -12.46 25.09 -5.02
N ASP A 133 -12.46 26.39 -5.26
CA ASP A 133 -12.07 26.99 -6.55
C ASP A 133 -10.57 27.33 -6.64
N LEU A 134 -9.76 26.94 -5.65
CA LEU A 134 -8.33 27.26 -5.64
C LEU A 134 -7.54 26.36 -6.62
N PRO A 135 -6.72 26.93 -7.51
CA PRO A 135 -5.78 26.16 -8.31
C PRO A 135 -4.80 25.40 -7.39
N GLY A 136 -4.82 24.06 -7.48
CA GLY A 136 -3.83 23.20 -6.83
C GLY A 136 -2.65 22.92 -7.76
N ILE A 137 -1.43 23.17 -7.29
CA ILE A 137 -0.19 22.92 -8.03
C ILE A 137 0.67 21.97 -7.19
N TYR A 138 1.19 20.91 -7.82
CA TYR A 138 2.02 19.92 -7.13
C TYR A 138 3.37 19.76 -7.81
N PRO A 139 4.47 20.13 -7.14
CA PRO A 139 5.76 19.48 -7.31
C PRO A 139 5.61 17.98 -7.01
N TYR A 140 5.72 17.14 -8.03
CA TYR A 140 5.44 15.70 -7.90
C TYR A 140 6.57 14.86 -8.49
N ILE A 141 6.93 13.74 -7.86
CA ILE A 141 7.98 12.87 -8.41
C ILE A 141 7.54 12.23 -9.73
N VAL A 142 8.41 12.25 -10.75
CA VAL A 142 8.08 11.86 -12.14
C VAL A 142 7.63 10.39 -12.27
N ASP A 143 8.07 9.51 -11.38
CA ASP A 143 7.70 8.09 -11.37
C ASP A 143 6.48 7.78 -10.48
N GLY A 144 5.91 8.79 -9.79
CA GLY A 144 4.76 8.71 -8.88
C GLY A 144 3.41 8.81 -9.58
N VAL A 145 3.31 8.32 -10.81
CA VAL A 145 2.20 8.63 -11.74
C VAL A 145 0.84 8.20 -11.22
N GLY A 146 0.70 6.99 -10.66
CA GLY A 146 -0.59 6.46 -10.21
C GLY A 146 -1.30 7.37 -9.22
N GLU A 147 -0.59 7.80 -8.18
CA GLU A 147 -1.12 8.72 -7.16
C GLU A 147 -1.26 10.14 -7.70
N GLY A 148 -0.35 10.58 -8.58
CA GLY A 148 -0.48 11.87 -9.25
C GLY A 148 -1.74 11.98 -10.10
N ILE A 149 -2.17 10.89 -10.76
CA ILE A 149 -3.48 10.84 -11.44
C ILE A 149 -4.63 10.99 -10.45
N GLN A 150 -4.52 10.47 -9.23
CA GLN A 150 -5.53 10.69 -8.19
C GLN A 150 -5.62 12.16 -7.80
N ALA A 151 -4.47 12.80 -7.56
CA ALA A 151 -4.41 14.24 -7.28
C ALA A 151 -5.00 15.07 -8.43
N LYS A 152 -4.79 14.67 -9.70
CA LYS A 152 -5.43 15.32 -10.86
C LYS A 152 -6.94 15.12 -10.90
N ARG A 153 -7.44 13.90 -10.68
CA ARG A 153 -8.86 13.56 -10.81
C ARG A 153 -9.71 14.04 -9.63
N ARG A 154 -9.17 14.02 -8.42
CA ARG A 154 -9.88 14.34 -7.19
C ARG A 154 -9.42 15.63 -6.53
N GLY A 155 -8.15 16.01 -6.70
CA GLY A 155 -7.62 17.28 -6.20
C GLY A 155 -7.66 18.43 -7.20
N LEU A 156 -8.07 18.16 -8.46
CA LEU A 156 -8.02 19.12 -9.57
C LEU A 156 -6.63 19.74 -9.78
N ALA A 157 -5.59 18.97 -9.43
CA ALA A 157 -4.23 19.49 -9.35
C ALA A 157 -3.53 19.52 -10.71
N VAL A 158 -2.68 20.54 -10.91
CA VAL A 158 -1.71 20.64 -11.99
C VAL A 158 -0.40 20.05 -11.51
N MET A 159 0.07 18.99 -12.17
CA MET A 159 1.36 18.40 -11.85
C MET A 159 2.47 19.25 -12.46
N VAL A 160 3.53 19.46 -11.68
CA VAL A 160 4.83 19.94 -12.12
C VAL A 160 5.82 18.87 -11.68
N ASP A 161 6.08 17.92 -12.57
CA ASP A 161 6.90 16.79 -12.20
C ASP A 161 8.36 17.18 -11.97
N HIS A 162 9.05 16.41 -11.13
CA HIS A 162 10.46 16.59 -10.80
C HIS A 162 11.22 15.27 -10.84
N LEU A 163 12.54 15.37 -10.99
CA LEU A 163 13.43 14.21 -11.03
C LEU A 163 13.35 13.39 -9.74
N THR A 164 13.60 12.09 -9.88
CA THR A 164 14.06 11.24 -8.77
C THR A 164 15.46 11.71 -8.32
N PRO A 165 15.96 11.37 -7.13
CA PRO A 165 17.39 11.50 -6.84
C PRO A 165 18.24 10.72 -7.86
N PRO A 166 19.54 11.02 -8.01
CA PRO A 166 20.44 10.20 -8.82
C PRO A 166 20.45 8.75 -8.31
N LEU A 167 20.19 7.80 -9.20
CA LEU A 167 20.24 6.37 -8.88
C LEU A 167 21.62 5.82 -9.22
N ALA A 168 22.26 5.18 -8.24
CA ALA A 168 23.56 4.53 -8.39
C ALA A 168 23.43 3.02 -8.30
N ILE A 169 24.31 2.32 -9.02
CA ILE A 169 24.53 0.89 -8.85
C ILE A 169 25.05 0.63 -7.44
N THR A 170 24.50 -0.39 -6.78
CA THR A 170 24.84 -0.75 -5.41
C THR A 170 26.27 -1.27 -5.31
N ALA A 171 27.07 -0.67 -4.42
CA ALA A 171 28.42 -1.10 -4.12
C ALA A 171 28.44 -2.08 -2.95
N LEU A 172 29.30 -3.11 -3.04
CA LEU A 172 29.66 -3.93 -1.88
C LEU A 172 30.54 -3.12 -0.93
N TYR A 173 30.33 -3.29 0.37
CA TYR A 173 31.05 -2.59 1.43
C TYR A 173 31.51 -3.57 2.51
N ASP A 174 32.53 -3.16 3.26
CA ASP A 174 33.01 -3.83 4.47
C ASP A 174 33.06 -5.37 4.35
N ASP A 175 32.20 -6.06 5.11
CA ASP A 175 32.19 -7.50 5.19
C ASP A 175 31.71 -8.17 3.89
N LEU A 176 30.81 -7.54 3.12
CA LEU A 176 30.37 -8.06 1.82
C LEU A 176 31.48 -7.96 0.76
N LEU A 177 32.27 -6.88 0.79
CA LEU A 177 33.40 -6.73 -0.13
C LEU A 177 34.48 -7.79 0.12
N GLY A 178 34.79 -8.10 1.37
CA GLY A 178 35.77 -9.15 1.62
C GLY A 178 35.23 -10.57 1.38
N LEU A 179 33.91 -10.82 1.40
CA LEU A 179 33.36 -12.08 0.86
C LEU A 179 33.69 -12.20 -0.64
N ARG A 180 33.48 -11.12 -1.41
CA ARG A 180 33.83 -11.08 -2.84
C ARG A 180 35.32 -11.36 -3.06
N GLN A 181 36.21 -10.75 -2.27
CA GLN A 181 37.65 -10.96 -2.37
C GLN A 181 38.07 -12.41 -2.04
N LEU A 182 37.41 -13.04 -1.07
CA LEU A 182 37.64 -14.45 -0.73
C LEU A 182 37.21 -15.38 -1.88
N ILE A 183 36.08 -15.09 -2.52
CA ILE A 183 35.60 -15.85 -3.69
C ILE A 183 36.59 -15.73 -4.84
N GLU A 184 36.98 -14.50 -5.19
CA GLU A 184 37.94 -14.24 -6.28
C GLU A 184 39.29 -14.92 -6.00
N SER A 185 39.75 -14.90 -4.75
CA SER A 185 40.99 -15.59 -4.35
C SER A 185 40.88 -17.11 -4.50
N ALA A 186 39.73 -17.70 -4.15
CA ALA A 186 39.49 -19.14 -4.25
C ALA A 186 39.38 -19.61 -5.72
N GLU A 187 38.82 -18.78 -6.59
CA GLU A 187 38.66 -19.04 -8.03
C GLU A 187 39.96 -18.83 -8.82
N ALA A 188 40.75 -17.81 -8.46
CA ALA A 188 41.98 -17.47 -9.18
C ALA A 188 43.17 -18.39 -8.88
N THR A 189 43.21 -19.03 -7.70
CA THR A 189 44.33 -19.90 -7.32
C THR A 189 44.20 -21.31 -7.91
N SER A 190 45.32 -21.86 -8.38
CA SER A 190 45.44 -23.28 -8.72
C SER A 190 45.92 -24.14 -7.54
N ASP A 191 46.34 -23.53 -6.43
CA ASP A 191 46.81 -24.22 -5.24
C ASP A 191 45.64 -24.70 -4.36
N ALA A 192 45.61 -26.00 -4.07
CA ALA A 192 44.52 -26.63 -3.32
C ALA A 192 44.50 -26.24 -1.84
N HIS A 193 45.63 -25.84 -1.25
CA HIS A 193 45.68 -25.40 0.14
C HIS A 193 45.10 -24.00 0.28
N THR A 194 45.56 -23.04 -0.53
CA THR A 194 45.04 -21.66 -0.56
C THR A 194 43.54 -21.63 -0.84
N ARG A 195 43.04 -22.46 -1.78
CA ARG A 195 41.60 -22.55 -2.05
C ARG A 195 40.80 -22.97 -0.80
N ARG A 196 41.26 -24.00 -0.09
CA ARG A 196 40.60 -24.49 1.14
C ARG A 196 40.63 -23.46 2.27
N GLU A 197 41.72 -22.72 2.41
CA GLU A 197 41.81 -21.64 3.40
C GLU A 197 40.83 -20.51 3.08
N ALA A 198 40.75 -20.09 1.81
CA ALA A 198 39.80 -19.07 1.36
C ALA A 198 38.34 -19.49 1.60
N VAL A 199 37.97 -20.73 1.28
CA VAL A 199 36.61 -21.26 1.54
C VAL A 199 36.32 -21.38 3.04
N THR A 200 37.31 -21.77 3.85
CA THR A 200 37.16 -21.83 5.31
C THR A 200 36.91 -20.44 5.89
N ALA A 201 37.68 -19.45 5.45
CA ALA A 201 37.48 -18.04 5.81
C ALA A 201 36.13 -17.51 5.32
N LEU A 202 35.69 -17.92 4.12
CA LEU A 202 34.38 -17.57 3.57
C LEU A 202 33.24 -18.07 4.46
N ARG A 203 33.26 -19.35 4.83
CA ARG A 203 32.24 -19.94 5.74
C ARG A 203 32.23 -19.24 7.10
N ALA A 204 33.39 -19.04 7.71
CA ALA A 204 33.50 -18.33 8.99
C ALA A 204 32.93 -16.90 8.91
N ARG A 205 33.15 -16.21 7.79
CA ARG A 205 32.62 -14.86 7.58
C ARG A 205 31.11 -14.84 7.29
N ILE A 206 30.60 -15.82 6.54
CA ILE A 206 29.14 -16.02 6.35
C ILE A 206 28.45 -16.19 7.70
N ASP A 207 29.00 -17.01 8.60
CA ASP A 207 28.44 -17.24 9.93
C ASP A 207 28.53 -15.97 10.80
N ALA A 208 29.67 -15.28 10.76
CA ALA A 208 29.87 -14.01 11.47
C ALA A 208 28.89 -12.93 11.00
N LEU A 209 28.52 -12.92 9.71
CA LEU A 209 27.52 -12.02 9.13
C LEU A 209 26.08 -12.53 9.26
N GLY A 210 25.89 -13.81 9.56
CA GLY A 210 24.56 -14.45 9.62
C GLY A 210 23.84 -14.44 8.30
N LEU A 211 24.60 -14.45 7.22
CA LEU A 211 24.06 -14.60 5.88
C LEU A 211 23.55 -16.02 5.63
N ARG A 212 23.75 -16.95 6.57
CA ARG A 212 23.37 -18.35 6.40
C ARG A 212 21.90 -18.52 6.05
N ASP A 213 20.98 -17.97 6.83
CA ASP A 213 19.53 -18.09 6.58
C ASP A 213 19.16 -17.44 5.24
N GLU A 214 19.77 -16.31 4.91
CA GLU A 214 19.55 -15.56 3.67
C GLU A 214 20.07 -16.32 2.44
N LEU A 215 21.26 -16.88 2.53
CA LEU A 215 21.87 -17.70 1.48
C LEU A 215 21.06 -18.99 1.27
N ILE A 216 20.64 -19.66 2.36
CA ILE A 216 19.74 -20.81 2.28
C ILE A 216 18.46 -20.45 1.52
N ALA A 217 17.81 -19.33 1.88
CA ALA A 217 16.61 -18.89 1.20
C ALA A 217 16.86 -18.54 -0.28
N SER A 218 18.02 -17.96 -0.60
CA SER A 218 18.38 -17.63 -1.98
C SER A 218 18.75 -18.83 -2.85
N MET A 219 19.20 -19.93 -2.23
CA MET A 219 19.63 -21.16 -2.89
C MET A 219 18.61 -22.31 -2.75
N ASP A 220 17.40 -22.01 -2.26
CA ASP A 220 16.45 -23.02 -1.81
C ASP A 220 16.05 -23.99 -2.95
N GLU A 221 15.93 -23.47 -4.17
CA GLU A 221 15.63 -24.28 -5.36
C GLU A 221 16.78 -25.24 -5.68
N GLU A 222 18.00 -24.71 -5.77
CA GLU A 222 19.19 -25.47 -6.12
C GLU A 222 19.52 -26.53 -5.06
N LEU A 223 19.33 -26.20 -3.79
CA LEU A 223 19.47 -27.13 -2.66
C LEU A 223 18.44 -28.28 -2.75
N LYS A 224 17.18 -27.97 -3.08
CA LYS A 224 16.12 -28.97 -3.28
C LYS A 224 16.38 -29.88 -4.47
N VAL A 225 16.79 -29.31 -5.61
CA VAL A 225 17.13 -30.06 -6.82
C VAL A 225 18.26 -31.05 -6.55
N ARG A 226 19.24 -30.66 -5.73
CA ARG A 226 20.38 -31.50 -5.34
C ARG A 226 20.05 -32.46 -4.18
N GLY A 227 18.97 -32.24 -3.43
CA GLY A 227 18.59 -33.04 -2.28
C GLY A 227 19.57 -32.94 -1.11
N ILE A 228 20.28 -31.80 -0.97
CA ILE A 228 21.30 -31.57 0.07
C ILE A 228 20.97 -30.34 0.91
N GLY A 229 21.40 -30.34 2.17
CA GLY A 229 21.35 -29.15 3.02
C GLY A 229 22.57 -28.25 2.82
N PHE A 230 22.50 -27.02 3.34
CA PHE A 230 23.59 -26.03 3.23
C PHE A 230 24.94 -26.51 3.76
N ASP A 231 24.97 -27.34 4.81
CA ASP A 231 26.24 -27.87 5.33
C ASP A 231 26.88 -28.94 4.44
N ALA A 232 26.08 -29.55 3.56
CA ALA A 232 26.52 -30.61 2.66
C ALA A 232 26.93 -30.09 1.27
N ILE A 233 26.91 -28.78 1.05
CA ILE A 233 27.33 -28.17 -0.22
C ILE A 233 28.84 -28.28 -0.42
N ASP A 234 29.22 -28.62 -1.64
CA ASP A 234 30.63 -28.59 -2.06
C ASP A 234 31.15 -27.14 -2.18
N ASP A 235 32.48 -27.01 -2.12
CA ASP A 235 33.15 -25.71 -2.13
C ASP A 235 32.88 -24.91 -3.41
N ALA A 236 32.76 -25.58 -4.56
CA ALA A 236 32.53 -24.90 -5.84
C ALA A 236 31.11 -24.33 -5.90
N PHE A 237 30.13 -25.08 -5.42
CA PHE A 237 28.74 -24.64 -5.33
C PHE A 237 28.59 -23.49 -4.33
N LEU A 238 29.22 -23.55 -3.15
CA LEU A 238 29.20 -22.43 -2.21
C LEU A 238 29.79 -21.15 -2.83
N LEU A 239 30.95 -21.24 -3.49
CA LEU A 239 31.58 -20.09 -4.14
C LEU A 239 30.68 -19.47 -5.20
N HIS A 240 30.08 -20.33 -6.04
CA HIS A 240 29.17 -19.92 -7.09
C HIS A 240 27.95 -19.17 -6.55
N GLU A 241 27.24 -19.76 -5.58
CA GLU A 241 26.00 -19.20 -5.06
C GLU A 241 26.19 -17.93 -4.23
N VAL A 242 27.25 -17.88 -3.41
CA VAL A 242 27.59 -16.63 -2.70
C VAL A 242 28.03 -15.56 -3.69
N GLY A 243 28.76 -15.93 -4.75
CA GLY A 243 29.12 -15.04 -5.84
C GLY A 243 27.89 -14.49 -6.57
N HIS A 244 26.89 -15.34 -6.84
CA HIS A 244 25.61 -14.95 -7.43
C HIS A 244 24.82 -14.03 -6.51
N TYR A 245 24.70 -14.35 -5.22
CA TYR A 245 24.07 -13.49 -4.22
C TYR A 245 24.68 -12.08 -4.20
N LEU A 246 26.01 -11.97 -4.12
CA LEU A 246 26.71 -10.68 -4.12
C LEU A 246 26.53 -9.93 -5.45
N THR A 247 26.53 -10.65 -6.58
CA THR A 247 26.29 -10.06 -7.89
C THR A 247 24.88 -9.48 -7.98
N ARG A 248 23.86 -10.19 -7.46
CA ARG A 248 22.49 -9.67 -7.40
C ARG A 248 22.39 -8.38 -6.60
N LEU A 249 23.04 -8.30 -5.44
CA LEU A 249 23.09 -7.04 -4.67
C LEU A 249 23.69 -5.89 -5.49
N GLN A 250 24.74 -6.16 -6.27
CA GLN A 250 25.38 -5.15 -7.12
C GLN A 250 24.60 -4.82 -8.38
N GLU A 251 23.58 -5.59 -8.71
CA GLU A 251 22.74 -5.36 -9.88
C GLU A 251 21.55 -4.42 -9.59
N ASP A 252 21.27 -4.16 -8.32
CA ASP A 252 20.24 -3.24 -7.87
C ASP A 252 20.72 -1.79 -7.87
N PHE A 253 19.76 -0.88 -7.95
CA PHE A 253 20.00 0.56 -7.82
C PHE A 253 19.61 1.08 -6.43
N MET A 254 20.23 2.18 -6.01
CA MET A 254 19.83 2.94 -4.84
C MET A 254 19.85 4.44 -5.11
N PRO A 255 18.96 5.23 -4.48
CA PRO A 255 19.03 6.68 -4.53
C PRO A 255 20.19 7.22 -3.71
N LEU A 256 20.93 8.17 -4.28
CA LEU A 256 21.94 8.93 -3.56
C LEU A 256 21.35 10.26 -3.05
N GLY A 257 21.00 10.28 -1.77
CA GLY A 257 20.43 11.47 -1.12
C GLY A 257 19.01 11.77 -1.61
N LEU A 258 18.65 13.05 -1.66
CA LEU A 258 17.31 13.50 -2.02
C LEU A 258 17.37 14.50 -3.19
N HIS A 259 16.31 14.54 -4.00
CA HIS A 259 16.17 15.58 -5.01
C HIS A 259 15.79 16.90 -4.35
N VAL A 260 16.36 18.00 -4.81
CA VAL A 260 15.97 19.35 -4.41
C VAL A 260 15.38 20.04 -5.62
N PHE A 261 14.08 20.30 -5.54
CA PHE A 261 13.28 20.86 -6.62
C PHE A 261 13.92 22.14 -7.17
N GLY A 262 14.17 22.17 -8.48
CA GLY A 262 14.77 23.33 -9.14
C GLY A 262 16.30 23.48 -9.00
N ARG A 263 16.97 22.66 -8.17
CA ARG A 263 18.42 22.72 -7.98
C ARG A 263 19.14 21.92 -9.06
N ALA A 264 19.99 22.59 -9.84
CA ALA A 264 20.80 21.95 -10.87
C ALA A 264 21.70 20.86 -10.26
N TRP A 265 21.77 19.71 -10.93
CA TRP A 265 22.69 18.63 -10.58
C TRP A 265 24.12 18.97 -11.01
N ASP A 266 25.08 18.51 -10.21
CA ASP A 266 26.48 18.52 -10.62
C ASP A 266 26.77 17.42 -11.65
N ASP A 267 27.98 17.46 -12.22
CA ASP A 267 28.38 16.49 -13.25
C ASP A 267 28.41 15.06 -12.72
N ALA A 268 28.76 14.87 -11.45
CA ALA A 268 28.83 13.54 -10.83
C ALA A 268 27.45 12.89 -10.66
N ALA A 269 26.44 13.67 -10.29
CA ALA A 269 25.05 13.23 -10.21
C ALA A 269 24.50 12.86 -11.60
N VAL A 270 24.76 13.70 -12.60
CA VAL A 270 24.36 13.42 -14.00
C VAL A 270 25.05 12.16 -14.52
N ASP A 271 26.36 12.02 -14.33
CA ASP A 271 27.13 10.86 -14.78
C ASP A 271 26.72 9.57 -14.06
N THR A 272 26.32 9.67 -12.79
CA THR A 272 25.79 8.55 -12.03
C THR A 272 24.47 8.06 -12.59
N MET A 273 23.49 8.94 -12.78
CA MET A 273 22.22 8.58 -13.39
C MET A 273 22.39 8.06 -14.82
N LEU A 274 23.27 8.67 -15.63
CA LEU A 274 23.57 8.20 -16.98
C LEU A 274 24.17 6.79 -17.01
N ARG A 275 25.03 6.44 -16.05
CA ARG A 275 25.54 5.06 -15.93
C ARG A 275 24.40 4.09 -15.68
N SER A 276 23.48 4.41 -14.77
CA SER A 276 22.32 3.56 -14.47
C SER A 276 21.34 3.47 -15.64
N MET A 277 21.07 4.57 -16.35
CA MET A 277 20.23 4.55 -17.58
C MET A 277 20.86 3.75 -18.72
N ARG A 278 22.19 3.62 -18.75
CA ARG A 278 22.92 2.81 -19.73
C ARG A 278 23.01 1.35 -19.33
N ASP A 279 22.81 1.04 -18.06
CA ASP A 279 22.98 -0.31 -17.55
C ASP A 279 22.01 -1.26 -18.25
N GLY A 280 22.60 -2.29 -18.87
CA GLY A 280 21.83 -3.25 -19.65
C GLY A 280 21.06 -2.67 -20.83
N ALA A 281 21.25 -1.43 -21.31
CA ALA A 281 20.51 -0.87 -22.46
C ALA A 281 21.42 -0.69 -23.70
N ALA A 282 20.96 -1.15 -24.86
CA ALA A 282 21.62 -0.83 -26.13
C ALA A 282 21.35 0.65 -26.45
N SER A 283 22.30 1.53 -26.12
CA SER A 283 22.18 2.98 -26.28
C SER A 283 23.15 3.50 -27.32
N THR A 284 22.68 4.38 -28.20
CA THR A 284 23.56 5.10 -29.14
C THR A 284 24.18 6.33 -28.47
N ALA A 285 25.25 6.87 -29.04
CA ALA A 285 25.82 8.14 -28.56
C ALA A 285 24.80 9.30 -28.61
N ALA A 286 23.85 9.26 -29.55
CA ALA A 286 22.77 10.24 -29.65
C ALA A 286 21.73 10.09 -28.52
N ASP A 287 21.44 8.86 -28.09
CA ASP A 287 20.57 8.61 -26.94
C ASP A 287 21.19 9.15 -25.65
N VAL A 288 22.46 8.83 -25.40
CA VAL A 288 23.18 9.31 -24.22
C VAL A 288 23.24 10.83 -24.18
N ALA A 289 23.52 11.50 -25.32
CA ALA A 289 23.51 12.95 -25.41
C ALA A 289 22.12 13.56 -25.12
N ARG A 290 21.05 12.93 -25.62
CA ARG A 290 19.65 13.35 -25.34
C ARG A 290 19.31 13.21 -23.87
N TRP A 291 19.66 12.09 -23.24
CA TRP A 291 19.41 11.85 -21.81
C TRP A 291 20.20 12.83 -20.94
N GLN A 292 21.48 13.04 -21.25
CA GLN A 292 22.31 14.01 -20.54
C GLN A 292 21.74 15.42 -20.61
N HIS A 293 21.27 15.83 -21.80
CA HIS A 293 20.60 17.11 -21.96
C HIS A 293 19.30 17.17 -21.13
N GLY A 294 18.47 16.13 -21.18
CA GLY A 294 17.23 16.04 -20.41
C GLY A 294 17.45 16.15 -18.90
N LEU A 295 18.44 15.44 -18.35
CA LEU A 295 18.79 15.51 -16.93
C LEU A 295 19.22 16.91 -16.51
N ARG A 296 20.05 17.59 -17.32
CA ARG A 296 20.51 18.96 -17.02
C ARG A 296 19.42 20.01 -17.19
N ALA A 297 18.53 19.82 -18.16
CA ALA A 297 17.41 20.74 -18.43
C ALA A 297 16.27 20.62 -17.41
N SER A 298 16.17 19.49 -16.70
CA SER A 298 15.08 19.16 -15.80
C SER A 298 14.94 20.13 -14.62
N PRO A 299 15.94 20.34 -13.73
CA PRO A 299 15.78 21.26 -12.61
C PRO A 299 15.37 22.70 -13.00
N PRO A 300 15.99 23.38 -13.98
CA PRO A 300 15.52 24.71 -14.38
C PRO A 300 14.10 24.67 -15.00
N ALA A 301 13.72 23.59 -15.70
CA ALA A 301 12.37 23.42 -16.22
C ALA A 301 11.32 23.20 -15.11
N GLU A 302 11.66 22.47 -14.04
CA GLU A 302 10.82 22.29 -12.85
C GLU A 302 10.42 23.65 -12.25
N MET A 303 11.40 24.52 -11.99
CA MET A 303 11.15 25.84 -11.41
C MET A 303 10.39 26.75 -12.40
N ALA A 304 10.76 26.74 -13.68
CA ALA A 304 10.06 27.53 -14.70
C ALA A 304 8.59 27.11 -14.83
N ALA A 305 8.29 25.81 -14.79
CA ALA A 305 6.94 25.27 -14.86
C ALA A 305 6.11 25.62 -13.61
N LEU A 306 6.70 25.56 -12.41
CA LEU A 306 6.03 26.00 -11.18
C LEU A 306 5.65 27.48 -11.24
N LEU A 307 6.58 28.35 -11.63
CA LEU A 307 6.32 29.78 -11.76
C LEU A 307 5.28 30.08 -12.85
N ASN A 308 5.34 29.36 -13.97
CA ASN A 308 4.35 29.46 -15.04
C ASN A 308 2.96 29.01 -14.57
N ALA A 309 2.86 27.92 -13.80
CA ALA A 309 1.60 27.44 -13.22
C ALA A 309 1.01 28.47 -12.25
N LEU A 310 1.83 29.04 -11.37
CA LEU A 310 1.41 30.11 -10.44
C LEU A 310 0.96 31.37 -11.18
N ALA A 311 1.50 31.64 -12.37
CA ALA A 311 1.07 32.72 -13.25
C ALA A 311 -0.19 32.40 -14.08
N GLY A 312 -0.82 31.23 -13.88
CA GLY A 312 -1.98 30.78 -14.66
C GLY A 312 -1.64 30.33 -16.08
N GLY A 313 -0.37 30.07 -16.36
CA GLY A 313 0.13 29.60 -17.65
C GLY A 313 -0.08 28.10 -17.88
N PHE A 314 -0.04 27.69 -19.15
CA PHE A 314 -0.16 26.29 -19.53
C PHE A 314 1.12 25.51 -19.19
N VAL A 315 1.02 24.52 -18.31
CA VAL A 315 2.11 23.56 -18.04
C VAL A 315 2.02 22.43 -19.05
N ALA A 316 3.07 22.25 -19.84
CA ALA A 316 3.09 21.28 -20.92
C ALA A 316 2.95 19.84 -20.38
N PRO A 317 2.13 18.99 -21.02
CA PRO A 317 2.05 17.58 -20.64
C PRO A 317 3.35 16.84 -21.00
N GLY A 318 3.58 15.72 -20.32
CA GLY A 318 4.72 14.82 -20.53
C GLY A 318 4.39 13.40 -20.10
N LYS A 319 5.22 12.43 -20.48
CA LYS A 319 5.11 11.06 -19.98
C LYS A 319 5.71 11.04 -18.58
N GLY A 320 4.98 10.54 -17.59
CA GLY A 320 5.56 10.24 -16.28
C GLY A 320 5.97 8.77 -16.24
N ASN A 321 7.16 8.47 -15.74
CA ASN A 321 7.61 7.14 -15.32
C ASN A 321 9.04 7.25 -14.73
N ASP A 322 9.58 6.12 -14.27
CA ASP A 322 11.01 5.95 -13.96
C ASP A 322 11.89 6.32 -15.18
N PRO A 323 12.81 7.29 -15.08
CA PRO A 323 13.66 7.69 -16.19
C PRO A 323 14.66 6.63 -16.68
N ILE A 324 15.04 5.65 -15.86
CA ILE A 324 15.88 4.51 -16.28
C ILE A 324 15.10 3.65 -17.27
N ARG A 325 13.84 3.34 -16.93
CA ARG A 325 12.95 2.51 -17.75
C ARG A 325 12.37 3.29 -18.94
N THR A 326 12.05 4.57 -18.75
CA THR A 326 11.41 5.44 -19.74
C THR A 326 12.13 6.78 -19.81
N PRO A 327 13.23 6.87 -20.57
CA PRO A 327 13.97 8.13 -20.74
C PRO A 327 13.14 9.27 -21.37
N GLU A 328 12.01 8.96 -22.03
CA GLU A 328 11.07 9.94 -22.57
C GLU A 328 10.34 10.75 -21.48
N ALA A 329 10.48 10.36 -20.21
CA ALA A 329 10.02 11.17 -19.08
C ALA A 329 10.87 12.43 -18.86
N LEU A 330 12.02 12.54 -19.53
CA LEU A 330 12.90 13.71 -19.48
C LEU A 330 12.64 14.67 -20.66
N PRO A 331 12.79 15.99 -20.46
CA PRO A 331 13.02 16.66 -19.17
C PRO A 331 11.74 16.74 -18.32
N THR A 332 11.91 16.83 -17.00
CA THR A 332 10.83 17.11 -16.04
C THR A 332 10.37 18.57 -16.11
N GLY A 333 9.48 18.99 -15.21
CA GLY A 333 8.74 20.25 -15.30
C GLY A 333 7.46 20.12 -16.14
N ARG A 334 6.86 18.93 -16.17
CA ARG A 334 5.70 18.58 -17.00
C ARG A 334 4.49 18.21 -16.17
N ASN A 335 3.32 18.37 -16.77
CA ASN A 335 2.06 17.91 -16.22
C ASN A 335 1.79 16.48 -16.69
N PHE A 336 2.42 15.49 -16.06
CA PHE A 336 2.45 14.12 -16.58
C PHE A 336 1.06 13.48 -16.78
N TYR A 337 1.00 12.46 -17.65
CA TYR A 337 -0.16 11.60 -17.82
C TYR A 337 0.21 10.12 -17.65
N ALA A 338 -0.78 9.29 -17.30
CA ALA A 338 -0.67 7.84 -17.25
C ALA A 338 -1.03 7.19 -18.58
N LEU A 339 -0.72 5.89 -18.73
CA LEU A 339 -1.17 5.10 -19.86
C LEU A 339 -2.70 4.95 -19.87
N ASP A 340 -3.29 4.88 -21.06
CA ASP A 340 -4.69 4.52 -21.25
C ASP A 340 -4.92 3.08 -20.74
N GLY A 341 -5.80 2.94 -19.74
CA GLY A 341 -6.14 1.64 -19.14
C GLY A 341 -6.70 0.64 -20.16
N SER A 342 -7.34 1.09 -21.24
CA SER A 342 -7.86 0.18 -22.28
C SER A 342 -6.78 -0.58 -23.05
N LEU A 343 -5.51 -0.17 -22.91
CA LEU A 343 -4.34 -0.85 -23.46
C LEU A 343 -3.75 -1.90 -22.52
N LEU A 344 -4.17 -1.91 -21.25
CA LEU A 344 -3.63 -2.80 -20.22
C LEU A 344 -4.34 -4.17 -20.21
N PRO A 345 -3.62 -5.28 -20.03
CA PRO A 345 -2.17 -5.38 -20.16
C PRO A 345 -1.74 -5.18 -21.63
N THR A 346 -0.60 -4.52 -21.86
CA THR A 346 -0.04 -4.44 -23.22
C THR A 346 0.48 -5.81 -23.67
N ARG A 347 0.75 -5.98 -24.96
CA ARG A 347 1.30 -7.26 -25.47
C ARG A 347 2.65 -7.60 -24.82
N LEU A 348 3.51 -6.59 -24.69
CA LEU A 348 4.81 -6.74 -24.04
C LEU A 348 4.65 -7.08 -22.55
N ALA A 349 3.75 -6.39 -21.85
CA ALA A 349 3.43 -6.71 -20.46
C ALA A 349 2.86 -8.12 -20.30
N TYR A 350 2.08 -8.60 -21.28
CA TYR A 350 1.62 -9.99 -21.29
C TYR A 350 2.78 -10.98 -21.41
N ASP A 351 3.74 -10.75 -22.31
CA ASP A 351 4.89 -11.64 -22.45
C ASP A 351 5.74 -11.68 -21.16
N THR A 352 5.96 -10.53 -20.53
CA THR A 352 6.63 -10.41 -19.23
C THR A 352 5.89 -11.18 -18.14
N GLY A 353 4.59 -10.88 -17.94
CA GLY A 353 3.76 -11.53 -16.93
C GLY A 353 3.62 -13.03 -17.16
N ALA A 354 3.52 -13.46 -18.42
CA ALA A 354 3.41 -14.86 -18.78
C ALA A 354 4.71 -15.64 -18.55
N THR A 355 5.87 -15.01 -18.78
CA THR A 355 7.19 -15.59 -18.47
C THR A 355 7.34 -15.81 -16.98
N LEU A 356 7.00 -14.81 -16.16
CA LEU A 356 7.08 -14.88 -14.70
C LEU A 356 6.09 -15.90 -14.12
N ALA A 357 4.86 -15.95 -14.63
CA ALA A 357 3.87 -16.96 -14.25
C ALA A 357 4.31 -18.37 -14.70
N GLY A 358 5.05 -18.48 -15.80
CA GLY A 358 5.66 -19.72 -16.27
C GLY A 358 6.54 -20.37 -15.21
N LYS A 359 7.39 -19.59 -14.53
CA LYS A 359 8.24 -20.07 -13.42
C LYS A 359 7.43 -20.66 -12.26
N VAL A 360 6.29 -20.03 -11.92
CA VAL A 360 5.38 -20.55 -10.89
C VAL A 360 4.70 -21.84 -11.34
N LEU A 361 4.30 -21.93 -12.61
CA LEU A 361 3.65 -23.10 -13.19
C LEU A 361 4.59 -24.30 -13.36
N SER A 362 5.88 -24.07 -13.65
CA SER A 362 6.91 -25.09 -13.76
C SER A 362 7.47 -25.54 -12.40
N GLY A 363 7.29 -24.72 -11.36
CA GLY A 363 7.90 -24.93 -10.03
C GLY A 363 9.30 -24.32 -9.90
N GLU A 364 9.82 -23.66 -10.93
CA GLU A 364 11.11 -22.96 -11.00
C GLU A 364 11.04 -21.55 -10.37
N SER A 365 10.03 -21.28 -9.54
CA SER A 365 9.90 -19.98 -8.86
C SER A 365 10.69 -19.90 -7.55
N GLY A 366 11.31 -20.99 -7.08
CA GLY A 366 11.90 -21.12 -5.74
C GLY A 366 10.91 -21.03 -4.56
N VAL A 367 9.71 -20.52 -4.78
CA VAL A 367 8.69 -20.33 -3.74
C VAL A 367 7.89 -21.63 -3.56
N ALA A 368 8.29 -22.48 -2.61
CA ALA A 368 7.52 -23.69 -2.31
C ALA A 368 6.20 -23.35 -1.59
N ALA A 369 5.08 -23.91 -2.05
CA ALA A 369 3.79 -23.75 -1.41
C ALA A 369 3.86 -24.12 0.08
N ALA A 370 3.50 -23.17 0.96
CA ALA A 370 3.47 -23.44 2.39
C ALA A 370 2.32 -24.41 2.70
N HIS A 371 2.63 -25.65 3.08
CA HIS A 371 1.73 -26.66 3.68
C HIS A 371 0.22 -26.54 3.32
N ALA A 372 -0.12 -26.49 2.04
CA ALA A 372 -1.51 -26.53 1.57
C ALA A 372 -1.79 -27.87 0.88
N ASP A 373 -3.00 -28.38 1.04
CA ASP A 373 -3.49 -29.50 0.23
C ASP A 373 -3.35 -29.11 -1.26
N PRO A 374 -2.53 -29.82 -2.06
CA PRO A 374 -2.33 -29.52 -3.47
C PRO A 374 -3.64 -29.43 -4.26
N ALA A 375 -4.70 -30.11 -3.79
CA ALA A 375 -6.02 -30.06 -4.40
C ALA A 375 -6.76 -28.73 -4.16
N THR A 376 -6.52 -28.01 -3.06
CA THR A 376 -7.26 -26.79 -2.69
C THR A 376 -6.45 -25.50 -2.70
N ASN A 377 -5.24 -25.57 -3.26
CA ASN A 377 -4.28 -24.48 -3.40
C ASN A 377 -4.86 -23.27 -4.16
N LYS A 378 -4.55 -22.06 -3.67
CA LYS A 378 -4.82 -20.76 -4.28
C LYS A 378 -3.60 -19.86 -4.22
N GLN A 379 -3.51 -18.95 -5.18
CA GLN A 379 -2.48 -17.93 -5.29
C GLN A 379 -3.06 -16.55 -4.94
N GLY A 380 -2.49 -15.86 -3.97
CA GLY A 380 -2.85 -14.47 -3.66
C GLY A 380 -2.04 -13.51 -4.52
N VAL A 381 -2.70 -12.67 -5.34
CA VAL A 381 -2.02 -11.70 -6.21
C VAL A 381 -2.47 -10.28 -5.85
N ILE A 382 -1.52 -9.43 -5.49
CA ILE A 382 -1.78 -8.02 -5.19
C ILE A 382 -1.61 -7.17 -6.44
N LEU A 383 -2.58 -6.29 -6.68
CA LEU A 383 -2.57 -5.35 -7.81
C LEU A 383 -2.64 -3.91 -7.34
N TRP A 384 -1.62 -3.13 -7.69
CA TRP A 384 -1.53 -1.70 -7.40
C TRP A 384 -1.59 -0.87 -8.68
N ALA A 385 -2.24 0.28 -8.59
CA ALA A 385 -2.33 1.20 -9.72
C ALA A 385 -0.97 1.75 -10.15
N SER A 386 -0.11 2.12 -9.20
CA SER A 386 1.20 2.71 -9.51
C SER A 386 2.07 1.73 -10.30
N ASP A 387 2.14 0.46 -9.89
CA ASP A 387 2.85 -0.58 -10.64
C ASP A 387 2.17 -0.88 -11.98
N ALA A 388 0.83 -0.94 -12.05
CA ALA A 388 0.11 -1.13 -13.32
C ALA A 388 0.41 -0.03 -14.37
N VAL A 389 0.70 1.20 -13.94
CA VAL A 389 1.17 2.27 -14.85
C VAL A 389 2.60 1.98 -15.33
N ARG A 390 3.50 1.56 -14.43
CA ARG A 390 4.93 1.38 -14.72
C ARG A 390 5.21 0.12 -15.54
N ASP A 391 4.52 -0.97 -15.22
CA ASP A 391 4.68 -2.31 -15.78
C ASP A 391 3.79 -2.56 -17.01
N GLU A 392 2.90 -1.63 -17.32
CA GLU A 392 1.92 -1.72 -18.41
C GLU A 392 0.98 -2.95 -18.31
N GLY A 393 0.69 -3.38 -17.08
CA GLY A 393 -0.22 -4.46 -16.72
C GLY A 393 0.45 -5.82 -16.57
N ALA A 394 1.75 -5.90 -16.34
CA ALA A 394 2.47 -7.17 -16.24
C ALA A 394 1.92 -8.05 -15.11
N MET A 395 1.60 -7.47 -13.94
CA MET A 395 0.96 -8.22 -12.84
C MET A 395 -0.48 -8.66 -13.14
N ILE A 396 -1.22 -7.90 -13.95
CA ILE A 396 -2.54 -8.34 -14.45
C ILE A 396 -2.35 -9.59 -15.32
N ALA A 397 -1.40 -9.53 -16.25
CA ALA A 397 -1.09 -10.65 -17.13
C ALA A 397 -0.54 -11.88 -16.38
N PHE A 398 0.28 -11.68 -15.36
CA PHE A 398 0.75 -12.75 -14.47
C PHE A 398 -0.43 -13.54 -13.90
N GLY A 399 -1.40 -12.86 -13.29
CA GLY A 399 -2.60 -13.52 -12.77
C GLY A 399 -3.47 -14.18 -13.84
N LEU A 400 -3.64 -13.54 -15.00
CA LEU A 400 -4.38 -14.15 -16.13
C LEU A 400 -3.70 -15.45 -16.61
N LYS A 401 -2.36 -15.47 -16.70
CA LYS A 401 -1.60 -16.65 -17.11
C LYS A 401 -1.72 -17.79 -16.11
N LEU A 402 -1.72 -17.52 -14.79
CA LEU A 402 -1.94 -18.55 -13.77
C LEU A 402 -3.33 -19.22 -13.91
N LEU A 403 -4.36 -18.45 -14.28
CA LEU A 403 -5.70 -18.96 -14.61
C LEU A 403 -5.77 -19.73 -15.95
N GLY A 404 -4.71 -19.65 -16.76
CA GLY A 404 -4.69 -20.19 -18.12
C GLY A 404 -5.56 -19.38 -19.10
N VAL A 405 -5.57 -18.07 -18.95
CA VAL A 405 -6.31 -17.12 -19.79
C VAL A 405 -5.32 -16.12 -20.39
N ARG A 406 -5.57 -15.71 -21.64
CA ARG A 406 -4.83 -14.62 -22.28
C ARG A 406 -5.76 -13.48 -22.71
N PRO A 407 -5.29 -12.23 -22.70
CA PRO A 407 -6.00 -11.12 -23.31
C PRO A 407 -6.03 -11.24 -24.85
N VAL A 408 -7.06 -10.65 -25.46
CA VAL A 408 -7.22 -10.54 -26.91
C VAL A 408 -7.28 -9.05 -27.27
N TRP A 409 -6.38 -8.61 -28.13
CA TRP A 409 -6.29 -7.20 -28.56
C TRP A 409 -6.77 -7.02 -29.99
N ASN A 410 -7.28 -5.82 -30.30
CA ASN A 410 -7.48 -5.40 -31.68
C ASN A 410 -6.16 -4.92 -32.33
N SER A 411 -6.22 -4.46 -33.59
CA SER A 411 -5.06 -3.96 -34.33
C SER A 411 -4.41 -2.70 -33.73
N ARG A 412 -5.12 -1.98 -32.86
CA ARG A 412 -4.63 -0.79 -32.15
C ARG A 412 -4.05 -1.12 -30.77
N GLY A 413 -4.00 -2.40 -30.38
CA GLY A 413 -3.54 -2.82 -29.06
C GLY A 413 -4.57 -2.60 -27.94
N ILE A 414 -5.82 -2.25 -28.26
CA ILE A 414 -6.89 -2.12 -27.27
C ILE A 414 -7.44 -3.50 -26.94
N LEU A 415 -7.65 -3.76 -25.66
CA LEU A 415 -8.24 -4.99 -25.17
C LEU A 415 -9.67 -5.15 -25.69
N LYS A 416 -9.94 -6.28 -26.36
CA LYS A 416 -11.24 -6.64 -26.94
C LYS A 416 -11.94 -7.76 -26.16
N GLY A 417 -11.17 -8.61 -25.48
CA GLY A 417 -11.73 -9.72 -24.71
C GLY A 417 -10.65 -10.63 -24.15
N LEU A 418 -11.09 -11.82 -23.75
CA LEU A 418 -10.24 -12.87 -23.17
C LEU A 418 -10.38 -14.16 -23.97
N GLU A 419 -9.33 -14.97 -23.94
CA GLU A 419 -9.31 -16.30 -24.55
C GLU A 419 -8.70 -17.31 -23.60
N ARG A 420 -9.33 -18.48 -23.48
CA ARG A 420 -8.83 -19.60 -22.69
C ARG A 420 -7.66 -20.27 -23.42
N LEU A 421 -6.53 -20.44 -22.72
CA LEU A 421 -5.39 -21.22 -23.21
C LEU A 421 -5.69 -22.73 -23.08
N PRO A 422 -5.34 -23.57 -24.08
CA PRO A 422 -5.42 -25.02 -23.92
C PRO A 422 -4.39 -25.51 -22.89
N LEU A 423 -4.70 -26.59 -22.18
CA LEU A 423 -3.71 -27.27 -21.34
C LEU A 423 -2.64 -27.95 -22.20
N GLY A 424 -1.39 -27.88 -21.76
CA GLY A 424 -0.22 -28.38 -22.47
C GLY A 424 1.07 -28.16 -21.67
N ALA A 425 2.23 -28.25 -22.31
CA ALA A 425 3.51 -28.00 -21.65
C ALA A 425 3.59 -26.58 -21.06
N ASP A 426 3.15 -25.58 -21.83
CA ASP A 426 3.18 -24.16 -21.41
C ASP A 426 2.03 -23.76 -20.47
N GLN A 427 1.06 -24.66 -20.25
CA GLN A 427 -0.05 -24.49 -19.32
C GLN A 427 -0.42 -25.84 -18.71
N PRO A 428 0.38 -26.35 -17.75
CA PRO A 428 0.22 -27.71 -17.23
C PRO A 428 -1.03 -27.90 -16.36
N ALA A 429 -1.54 -26.81 -15.79
CA ALA A 429 -2.75 -26.72 -14.98
C ALA A 429 -3.29 -25.27 -14.97
N ARG A 430 -4.52 -25.08 -14.49
CA ARG A 430 -5.06 -23.77 -14.09
C ARG A 430 -4.99 -23.66 -12.58
N LEU A 431 -4.29 -22.65 -12.08
CA LEU A 431 -4.23 -22.36 -10.65
C LEU A 431 -5.40 -21.44 -10.27
N ASP A 432 -5.93 -21.59 -9.05
CA ASP A 432 -6.94 -20.67 -8.53
C ASP A 432 -6.26 -19.40 -7.99
N VAL A 433 -6.77 -18.22 -8.34
CA VAL A 433 -6.12 -16.93 -8.04
C VAL A 433 -7.10 -16.03 -7.31
N VAL A 434 -6.71 -15.52 -6.15
CA VAL A 434 -7.41 -14.50 -5.37
C VAL A 434 -6.71 -13.16 -5.58
N PHE A 435 -7.39 -12.21 -6.21
CA PHE A 435 -6.88 -10.88 -6.47
C PHE A 435 -7.24 -9.92 -5.35
N THR A 436 -6.25 -9.21 -4.82
CA THR A 436 -6.45 -8.12 -3.86
C THR A 436 -5.97 -6.81 -4.48
N THR A 437 -6.85 -5.83 -4.61
CA THR A 437 -6.56 -4.56 -5.29
C THR A 437 -6.45 -3.39 -4.32
N SER A 438 -5.59 -2.41 -4.62
CA SER A 438 -5.64 -1.13 -3.88
C SER A 438 -6.86 -0.30 -4.30
N GLY A 439 -7.31 0.62 -3.42
CA GLY A 439 -8.41 1.53 -3.75
C GLY A 439 -8.10 2.41 -4.97
N LEU A 440 -6.81 2.73 -5.18
CA LEU A 440 -6.34 3.44 -6.35
C LEU A 440 -6.42 2.58 -7.62
N PHE A 441 -6.12 1.27 -7.54
CA PHE A 441 -6.31 0.36 -8.67
C PHE A 441 -7.78 0.30 -9.10
N ARG A 442 -8.72 0.21 -8.15
CA ARG A 442 -10.17 0.29 -8.45
C ARG A 442 -10.53 1.57 -9.20
N ASP A 443 -10.00 2.71 -8.77
CA ASP A 443 -10.36 4.02 -9.34
C ASP A 443 -9.77 4.25 -10.74
N LEU A 444 -8.57 3.73 -11.01
CA LEU A 444 -7.92 3.88 -12.31
C LEU A 444 -8.27 2.77 -13.29
N TYR A 445 -8.50 1.55 -12.79
CA TYR A 445 -8.57 0.30 -13.57
C TYR A 445 -9.74 -0.60 -13.13
N GLY A 446 -10.87 -0.01 -12.71
CA GLY A 446 -12.04 -0.77 -12.26
C GLY A 446 -12.59 -1.77 -13.28
N GLU A 447 -12.50 -1.48 -14.58
CA GLU A 447 -12.86 -2.42 -15.65
C GLU A 447 -11.98 -3.69 -15.65
N HIS A 448 -10.73 -3.59 -15.22
CA HIS A 448 -9.84 -4.74 -15.08
C HIS A 448 -10.28 -5.65 -13.93
N MET A 449 -10.91 -5.13 -12.89
CA MET A 449 -11.48 -5.96 -11.83
C MET A 449 -12.62 -6.85 -12.38
N LEU A 450 -13.45 -6.31 -13.28
CA LEU A 450 -14.47 -7.06 -14.01
C LEU A 450 -13.83 -8.09 -14.97
N LEU A 451 -12.75 -7.71 -15.65
CA LEU A 451 -12.00 -8.61 -16.53
C LEU A 451 -11.44 -9.81 -15.76
N LEU A 452 -10.87 -9.58 -14.58
CA LEU A 452 -10.29 -10.62 -13.72
C LEU A 452 -11.36 -11.60 -13.20
N ASP A 453 -12.53 -11.09 -12.79
CA ASP A 453 -13.69 -11.95 -12.45
C ASP A 453 -14.07 -12.84 -13.64
N LYS A 454 -14.20 -12.26 -14.84
CA LYS A 454 -14.49 -13.03 -16.06
C LYS A 454 -13.39 -14.03 -16.42
N ALA A 455 -12.13 -13.72 -16.15
CA ALA A 455 -11.03 -14.67 -16.36
C ALA A 455 -11.14 -15.89 -15.44
N GLY A 456 -11.48 -15.68 -14.16
CA GLY A 456 -11.77 -16.77 -13.23
C GLY A 456 -12.94 -17.63 -13.69
N LEU A 457 -14.02 -17.01 -14.17
CA LEU A 457 -15.17 -17.73 -14.73
C LEU A 457 -14.82 -18.50 -16.00
N LEU A 458 -13.95 -17.97 -16.88
CA LEU A 458 -13.47 -18.69 -18.07
C LEU A 458 -12.63 -19.92 -17.71
N ALA A 459 -11.84 -19.83 -16.65
CA ALA A 459 -11.12 -20.98 -16.10
C ALA A 459 -12.09 -22.02 -15.53
N LEU A 460 -13.14 -21.60 -14.81
CA LEU A 460 -14.21 -22.49 -14.32
C LEU A 460 -14.97 -23.19 -15.46
N ASP A 461 -15.32 -22.46 -16.53
CA ASP A 461 -16.02 -22.98 -17.72
C ASP A 461 -15.26 -24.11 -18.43
N ALA A 462 -13.93 -24.18 -18.25
CA ALA A 462 -13.08 -25.23 -18.81
C ALA A 462 -13.40 -26.65 -18.30
N SER A 463 -13.99 -26.75 -17.11
CA SER A 463 -14.45 -28.01 -16.52
C SER A 463 -15.98 -28.09 -16.44
N ARG A 464 -16.71 -27.24 -17.18
CA ARG A 464 -18.17 -27.16 -17.07
C ARG A 464 -18.85 -28.51 -17.26
N ASP A 465 -18.52 -29.21 -18.35
CA ASP A 465 -19.17 -30.47 -18.72
C ASP A 465 -18.79 -31.59 -17.74
N ARG A 466 -17.56 -31.53 -17.20
CA ARG A 466 -17.07 -32.40 -16.12
C ARG A 466 -17.91 -32.23 -14.86
N ILE A 467 -18.10 -30.99 -14.41
CA ILE A 467 -18.85 -30.67 -13.19
C ILE A 467 -20.32 -31.06 -13.34
N VAL A 468 -20.95 -30.77 -14.48
CA VAL A 468 -22.36 -31.14 -14.72
C VAL A 468 -22.55 -32.66 -14.68
N ARG A 469 -21.60 -33.43 -15.23
CA ARG A 469 -21.64 -34.89 -15.23
C ARG A 469 -21.42 -35.48 -13.84
N ASP A 470 -20.37 -35.04 -13.15
CA ASP A 470 -19.91 -35.66 -11.90
C ASP A 470 -20.65 -35.09 -10.66
N TYR A 471 -21.15 -33.86 -10.74
CA TYR A 471 -21.85 -33.14 -9.66
C TYR A 471 -23.17 -32.49 -10.16
N PRO A 472 -24.16 -33.27 -10.63
CA PRO A 472 -25.37 -32.73 -11.26
C PRO A 472 -26.20 -31.82 -10.35
N ALA A 473 -26.12 -31.99 -9.02
CA ALA A 473 -26.77 -31.11 -8.05
C ALA A 473 -26.29 -29.65 -8.13
N LEU A 474 -25.08 -29.42 -8.64
CA LEU A 474 -24.48 -28.09 -8.78
C LEU A 474 -24.75 -27.46 -10.16
N ALA A 475 -25.39 -28.17 -11.10
CA ALA A 475 -25.51 -27.73 -12.49
C ALA A 475 -26.23 -26.38 -12.65
N LEU A 476 -27.30 -26.16 -11.88
CA LEU A 476 -28.01 -24.87 -11.88
C LEU A 476 -27.12 -23.76 -11.33
N ALA A 477 -26.43 -23.99 -10.21
CA ALA A 477 -25.55 -23.00 -9.63
C ALA A 477 -24.36 -22.66 -10.54
N LEU A 478 -23.79 -23.66 -11.21
CA LEU A 478 -22.72 -23.46 -12.19
C LEU A 478 -23.20 -22.61 -13.38
N ARG A 479 -24.42 -22.84 -13.87
CA ARG A 479 -24.99 -22.03 -14.95
C ARG A 479 -25.13 -20.56 -14.53
N GLU A 480 -25.64 -20.31 -13.32
CA GLU A 480 -25.75 -18.93 -12.80
C GLU A 480 -24.37 -18.31 -12.55
N ALA A 481 -23.38 -19.09 -12.10
CA ALA A 481 -22.00 -18.64 -11.93
C ALA A 481 -21.39 -18.14 -13.25
N LEU A 482 -21.58 -18.90 -14.33
CA LEU A 482 -20.99 -18.66 -15.65
C LEU A 482 -21.79 -17.66 -16.51
N ALA A 483 -23.03 -17.33 -16.14
CA ALA A 483 -23.90 -16.40 -16.89
C ALA A 483 -23.21 -15.08 -17.30
N PRO A 484 -22.36 -14.43 -16.46
CA PRO A 484 -21.66 -13.20 -16.84
C PRO A 484 -20.70 -13.31 -18.03
N LEU A 485 -20.30 -14.52 -18.42
CA LEU A 485 -19.47 -14.74 -19.59
C LEU A 485 -20.22 -14.52 -20.91
N GLY A 486 -21.55 -14.72 -20.93
CA GLY A 486 -22.34 -14.65 -22.16
C GLY A 486 -21.74 -15.49 -23.29
N GLU A 487 -21.48 -14.86 -24.43
CA GLU A 487 -20.88 -15.48 -25.64
C GLU A 487 -19.45 -16.02 -25.44
N TRP A 488 -18.79 -15.74 -24.31
CA TRP A 488 -17.46 -16.26 -24.02
C TRP A 488 -17.47 -17.68 -23.48
N GLN A 489 -18.63 -18.22 -23.10
CA GLN A 489 -18.75 -19.62 -22.68
C GLN A 489 -18.40 -20.56 -23.83
N ARG A 490 -17.58 -21.57 -23.56
CA ARG A 490 -17.20 -22.61 -24.51
C ARG A 490 -17.54 -24.01 -24.00
N GLY A 491 -17.65 -24.20 -22.68
CA GLY A 491 -17.67 -25.52 -22.06
C GLY A 491 -16.31 -26.20 -22.12
N GLY A 492 -16.27 -27.45 -21.64
CA GLY A 492 -15.05 -28.24 -21.54
C GLY A 492 -15.17 -29.33 -20.48
N ASP A 493 -14.36 -30.37 -20.64
CA ASP A 493 -14.29 -31.55 -19.76
C ASP A 493 -12.91 -31.66 -19.09
N GLU A 494 -12.26 -30.53 -18.80
CA GLU A 494 -10.96 -30.54 -18.11
C GLU A 494 -11.09 -31.20 -16.73
N ALA A 495 -10.14 -32.09 -16.43
CA ALA A 495 -10.07 -32.79 -15.15
C ALA A 495 -9.88 -31.80 -13.99
N LEU A 496 -10.57 -32.01 -12.86
CA LEU A 496 -10.53 -31.10 -11.72
C LEU A 496 -9.12 -31.02 -11.11
N GLU A 497 -8.33 -32.09 -11.18
CA GLU A 497 -6.95 -32.15 -10.73
C GLU A 497 -6.01 -31.25 -11.56
N LYS A 498 -6.44 -30.84 -12.75
CA LYS A 498 -5.73 -29.90 -13.63
C LYS A 498 -6.34 -28.50 -13.63
N ASN A 499 -7.45 -28.30 -12.92
CA ASN A 499 -8.16 -27.04 -12.86
C ASN A 499 -8.57 -26.72 -11.41
N GLN A 500 -7.65 -26.09 -10.68
CA GLN A 500 -7.86 -25.74 -9.26
C GLN A 500 -9.03 -24.76 -9.07
N VAL A 501 -9.30 -23.88 -10.05
CA VAL A 501 -10.46 -22.98 -10.01
C VAL A 501 -11.75 -23.81 -9.95
N ALA A 502 -11.89 -24.79 -10.84
CA ALA A 502 -13.04 -25.68 -10.86
C ALA A 502 -13.12 -26.59 -9.63
N ASN A 503 -11.99 -27.17 -9.20
CA ASN A 503 -11.96 -28.03 -8.02
C ASN A 503 -12.38 -27.26 -6.75
N ASN A 504 -11.81 -26.07 -6.54
CA ASN A 504 -12.16 -25.21 -5.42
C ASN A 504 -13.61 -24.73 -5.49
N TRP A 505 -14.11 -24.39 -6.68
CA TRP A 505 -15.51 -24.00 -6.84
C TRP A 505 -16.46 -25.13 -6.44
N VAL A 506 -16.18 -26.37 -6.86
CA VAL A 506 -16.99 -27.55 -6.50
C VAL A 506 -16.95 -27.78 -4.99
N ASP A 507 -15.76 -27.77 -4.38
CA ASP A 507 -15.62 -27.96 -2.93
C ASP A 507 -16.37 -26.87 -2.14
N GLN A 508 -16.19 -25.60 -2.50
CA GLN A 508 -16.85 -24.47 -1.86
C GLN A 508 -18.37 -24.52 -2.04
N ALA A 509 -18.86 -24.79 -3.25
CA ALA A 509 -20.30 -24.88 -3.52
C ALA A 509 -20.94 -26.04 -2.71
N ARG A 510 -20.26 -27.18 -2.59
CA ARG A 510 -20.76 -28.29 -1.75
C ARG A 510 -20.83 -27.90 -0.28
N LYS A 511 -19.80 -27.22 0.24
CA LYS A 511 -19.78 -26.73 1.63
C LYS A 511 -20.88 -25.70 1.90
N LEU A 512 -21.06 -24.74 1.00
CA LEU A 512 -22.12 -23.72 1.10
C LEU A 512 -23.52 -24.34 1.05
N LEU A 513 -23.77 -25.26 0.12
CA LEU A 513 -25.05 -25.96 0.01
C LEU A 513 -25.34 -26.84 1.22
N ALA A 514 -24.31 -27.46 1.82
CA ALA A 514 -24.47 -28.24 3.04
C ALA A 514 -24.73 -27.36 4.28
N ALA A 515 -24.18 -26.15 4.31
CA ALA A 515 -24.36 -25.19 5.40
C ALA A 515 -25.72 -24.48 5.34
N ASP A 516 -26.23 -24.19 4.14
CA ASP A 516 -27.52 -23.54 3.92
C ASP A 516 -28.30 -24.25 2.80
N GLY A 517 -29.24 -25.12 3.19
CA GLY A 517 -30.10 -25.81 2.24
C GLY A 517 -31.13 -24.92 1.52
N ALA A 518 -31.28 -23.66 1.94
CA ALA A 518 -32.16 -22.68 1.31
C ALA A 518 -31.43 -21.76 0.32
N ILE A 519 -30.10 -21.89 0.19
CA ILE A 519 -29.31 -21.07 -0.73
C ILE A 519 -29.80 -21.25 -2.18
N THR A 520 -30.10 -20.13 -2.85
CA THR A 520 -30.53 -20.20 -4.24
C THR A 520 -29.36 -20.58 -5.16
N PRO A 521 -29.61 -21.23 -6.31
CA PRO A 521 -28.55 -21.55 -7.26
C PRO A 521 -27.72 -20.32 -7.68
N ALA A 522 -28.36 -19.15 -7.82
CA ALA A 522 -27.68 -17.91 -8.17
C ALA A 522 -26.73 -17.44 -7.06
N GLN A 523 -27.19 -17.44 -5.81
CA GLN A 523 -26.35 -17.09 -4.66
C GLN A 523 -25.19 -18.08 -4.50
N LEU A 524 -25.49 -19.38 -4.55
CA LEU A 524 -24.50 -20.44 -4.42
C LEU A 524 -23.41 -20.32 -5.49
N GLY A 525 -23.83 -20.22 -6.76
CA GLY A 525 -22.93 -20.14 -7.90
C GLY A 525 -22.04 -18.92 -7.85
N ARG A 526 -22.60 -17.74 -7.54
CA ARG A 526 -21.82 -16.51 -7.45
C ARG A 526 -20.90 -16.48 -6.24
N GLN A 527 -21.36 -16.86 -5.04
CA GLN A 527 -20.52 -16.87 -3.84
C GLN A 527 -19.30 -17.79 -4.00
N ALA A 528 -19.48 -19.01 -4.54
CA ALA A 528 -18.36 -19.93 -4.78
C ALA A 528 -17.36 -19.43 -5.85
N SER A 529 -17.75 -18.44 -6.67
CA SER A 529 -16.93 -17.93 -7.79
C SER A 529 -16.15 -16.66 -7.48
N VAL A 530 -16.43 -15.95 -6.38
CA VAL A 530 -15.78 -14.65 -6.13
C VAL A 530 -14.30 -14.84 -5.83
N ARG A 531 -13.47 -14.11 -6.57
CA ARG A 531 -12.00 -14.11 -6.43
C ARG A 531 -11.36 -12.73 -6.45
N VAL A 532 -12.13 -11.67 -6.71
CA VAL A 532 -11.60 -10.29 -6.79
C VAL A 532 -12.08 -9.49 -5.60
N PHE A 533 -11.14 -9.07 -4.77
CA PHE A 533 -11.35 -8.35 -3.54
C PHE A 533 -10.59 -7.01 -3.54
N GLY A 534 -11.07 -6.08 -2.72
CA GLY A 534 -10.49 -4.77 -2.56
C GLY A 534 -11.11 -4.03 -1.40
N ILE A 535 -10.76 -2.76 -1.28
CA ILE A 535 -11.35 -1.90 -0.26
C ILE A 535 -12.76 -1.42 -0.64
N SER A 536 -13.60 -1.10 0.34
CA SER A 536 -14.91 -0.46 0.15
C SER A 536 -14.86 0.73 -0.83
N PRO A 537 -15.87 0.92 -1.70
CA PRO A 537 -15.96 2.07 -2.60
C PRO A 537 -15.73 3.40 -1.89
N GLY A 538 -14.87 4.24 -2.46
CA GLY A 538 -14.55 5.56 -1.92
C GLY A 538 -13.57 5.57 -0.74
N ALA A 539 -13.09 4.42 -0.27
CA ALA A 539 -12.03 4.33 0.73
C ALA A 539 -10.68 3.87 0.13
N TYR A 540 -9.59 4.10 0.87
CA TYR A 540 -8.19 3.86 0.49
C TYR A 540 -7.36 3.35 1.67
N GLY A 541 -6.31 2.57 1.38
CA GLY A 541 -5.39 1.96 2.36
C GLY A 541 -5.94 0.71 3.07
N ALA A 542 -5.13 -0.34 3.18
CA ALA A 542 -5.50 -1.57 3.88
C ALA A 542 -5.53 -1.37 5.40
N GLY A 543 -4.80 -0.38 5.92
CA GLY A 543 -4.91 0.14 7.29
C GLY A 543 -4.05 -0.58 8.32
N VAL A 544 -3.29 -1.59 7.90
CA VAL A 544 -2.29 -2.29 8.72
C VAL A 544 -1.15 -1.35 9.06
N ASN A 545 -0.62 -0.59 8.09
CA ASN A 545 0.44 0.39 8.33
C ASN A 545 0.11 1.38 9.46
N ARG A 546 -1.09 1.94 9.43
CA ARG A 546 -1.55 2.92 10.43
C ARG A 546 -1.63 2.35 11.84
N LEU A 547 -1.98 1.07 11.96
CA LEU A 547 -2.05 0.40 13.25
C LEU A 547 -0.66 -0.02 13.73
N VAL A 548 0.23 -0.46 12.83
CA VAL A 548 1.62 -0.81 13.17
C VAL A 548 2.42 0.40 13.67
N GLU A 549 2.29 1.55 13.00
CA GLU A 549 2.89 2.85 13.38
C GLU A 549 2.40 3.35 14.77
N ARG A 550 1.41 2.67 15.37
CA ARG A 550 0.78 3.00 16.65
C ARG A 550 0.85 1.81 17.59
N SER A 551 2.06 1.47 18.00
CA SER A 551 2.31 0.26 18.80
C SER A 551 1.54 0.18 20.12
N GLY A 552 1.08 1.31 20.67
CA GLY A 552 0.26 1.34 21.88
C GLY A 552 -1.19 0.88 21.66
N ALA A 553 -1.66 0.91 20.41
CA ALA A 553 -3.06 0.70 20.01
C ALA A 553 -3.51 -0.76 20.04
N TRP A 554 -2.58 -1.70 19.96
CA TRP A 554 -2.86 -3.11 19.75
C TRP A 554 -1.96 -3.98 20.61
N GLN A 555 -2.47 -5.15 20.99
CA GLN A 555 -1.76 -6.11 21.82
C GLN A 555 -1.41 -7.38 21.04
N ALA A 556 -2.27 -7.80 20.11
CA ALA A 556 -2.06 -9.01 19.31
C ALA A 556 -2.02 -8.73 17.80
N ARG A 557 -1.14 -9.44 17.10
CA ARG A 557 -1.03 -9.39 15.62
C ARG A 557 -2.36 -9.75 14.91
N SER A 558 -3.19 -10.58 15.54
CA SER A 558 -4.52 -10.93 15.02
C SER A 558 -5.47 -9.73 14.89
N GLU A 559 -5.27 -8.66 15.66
CA GLU A 559 -6.05 -7.43 15.54
C GLU A 559 -5.76 -6.73 14.20
N LEU A 560 -4.50 -6.73 13.76
CA LEU A 560 -4.07 -6.18 12.47
C LEU A 560 -4.58 -7.05 11.31
N ALA A 561 -4.53 -8.38 11.46
CA ALA A 561 -5.13 -9.32 10.52
C ALA A 561 -6.63 -9.02 10.32
N GLN A 562 -7.33 -8.76 11.44
CA GLN A 562 -8.75 -8.47 11.43
C GLN A 562 -9.06 -7.12 10.77
N VAL A 563 -8.21 -6.09 10.95
CA VAL A 563 -8.31 -4.81 10.21
C VAL A 563 -8.18 -5.06 8.70
N PHE A 564 -7.16 -5.82 8.27
CA PHE A 564 -6.97 -6.15 6.86
C PHE A 564 -8.20 -6.85 6.27
N ILE A 565 -8.72 -7.88 6.94
CA ILE A 565 -9.91 -8.63 6.50
C ILE A 565 -11.14 -7.73 6.39
N GLN A 566 -11.37 -6.84 7.38
CA GLN A 566 -12.51 -5.92 7.34
C GLN A 566 -12.41 -4.98 6.17
N ARG A 567 -11.24 -4.37 5.99
CA ARG A 567 -11.03 -3.30 5.02
C ARG A 567 -10.95 -3.83 3.59
N MET A 568 -10.32 -4.98 3.38
CA MET A 568 -10.09 -5.56 2.05
C MET A 568 -11.13 -6.61 1.64
N GLY A 569 -12.03 -6.98 2.54
CA GLY A 569 -13.08 -7.98 2.30
C GLY A 569 -14.28 -7.50 1.49
N HIS A 570 -14.10 -6.66 0.46
CA HIS A 570 -15.18 -6.22 -0.42
C HIS A 570 -15.06 -6.84 -1.80
N ALA A 571 -16.15 -7.42 -2.29
CA ALA A 571 -16.17 -8.18 -3.54
C ALA A 571 -16.44 -7.30 -4.76
N TYR A 572 -15.70 -7.55 -5.83
CA TYR A 572 -15.81 -6.86 -7.12
C TYR A 572 -15.91 -7.85 -8.27
N GLY A 573 -16.51 -7.44 -9.39
CA GLY A 573 -16.71 -8.29 -10.56
C GLY A 573 -18.07 -8.06 -11.20
N ALA A 574 -18.52 -9.02 -12.02
CA ALA A 574 -19.81 -8.92 -12.68
C ALA A 574 -20.95 -8.90 -11.66
N GLY A 575 -21.72 -7.80 -11.65
CA GLY A 575 -22.79 -7.57 -10.67
C GLY A 575 -22.31 -7.24 -9.25
N LEU A 576 -21.01 -7.02 -9.05
CA LEU A 576 -20.39 -6.76 -7.75
C LEU A 576 -19.59 -5.45 -7.80
N GLN A 577 -19.95 -4.49 -6.96
CA GLN A 577 -19.37 -3.13 -6.95
C GLN A 577 -18.80 -2.76 -5.58
N GLY A 578 -18.11 -3.70 -4.92
CA GLY A 578 -17.51 -3.49 -3.59
C GLY A 578 -18.47 -3.78 -2.43
N ALA A 579 -19.41 -4.72 -2.62
CA ALA A 579 -20.28 -5.16 -1.55
C ALA A 579 -19.47 -5.84 -0.43
N PRO A 580 -19.82 -5.65 0.86
CA PRO A 580 -19.18 -6.35 1.97
C PRO A 580 -19.25 -7.88 1.79
N ALA A 581 -18.11 -8.54 1.91
CA ALA A 581 -17.94 -9.97 1.66
C ALA A 581 -16.89 -10.59 2.60
N GLN A 582 -16.73 -10.08 3.82
CA GLN A 582 -15.66 -10.46 4.75
C GLN A 582 -15.69 -11.95 5.10
N ALA A 583 -16.87 -12.56 5.24
CA ALA A 583 -16.99 -14.00 5.49
C ALA A 583 -16.46 -14.82 4.29
N LEU A 584 -16.83 -14.42 3.07
CA LEU A 584 -16.35 -15.05 1.85
C LEU A 584 -14.86 -14.82 1.64
N PHE A 585 -14.35 -13.64 1.98
CA PHE A 585 -12.94 -13.33 1.91
C PHE A 585 -12.13 -14.26 2.83
N ARG A 586 -12.53 -14.44 4.10
CA ARG A 586 -11.91 -15.40 5.02
C ARG A 586 -11.87 -16.82 4.44
N GLN A 587 -12.96 -17.27 3.84
CA GLN A 587 -13.01 -18.57 3.18
C GLN A 587 -12.01 -18.68 2.00
N GLN A 588 -11.77 -17.60 1.26
CA GLN A 588 -10.75 -17.61 0.22
C GLN A 588 -9.33 -17.65 0.80
N LEU A 589 -9.09 -16.94 1.92
CA LEU A 589 -7.78 -16.93 2.61
C LEU A 589 -7.34 -18.33 3.06
N ASP A 590 -8.27 -19.21 3.46
CA ASP A 590 -7.97 -20.58 3.90
C ASP A 590 -7.12 -21.38 2.90
N GLY A 591 -7.31 -21.14 1.60
CA GLY A 591 -6.61 -21.88 0.54
C GLY A 591 -5.38 -21.19 -0.03
N ILE A 592 -5.06 -19.97 0.39
CA ILE A 592 -3.90 -19.24 -0.15
C ILE A 592 -2.63 -19.86 0.40
N SER A 593 -1.83 -20.46 -0.48
CA SER A 593 -0.54 -21.07 -0.11
C SER A 593 0.66 -20.23 -0.54
N GLN A 594 0.49 -19.40 -1.57
CA GLN A 594 1.50 -18.45 -2.03
C GLN A 594 0.90 -17.07 -2.24
N THR A 595 1.68 -16.02 -1.95
CA THR A 595 1.31 -14.63 -2.21
C THR A 595 2.36 -13.92 -3.06
N PHE A 596 1.91 -13.03 -3.94
CA PHE A 596 2.74 -12.34 -4.91
C PHE A 596 2.44 -10.84 -4.96
N LEU A 597 3.49 -10.03 -4.91
CA LEU A 597 3.46 -8.58 -5.17
C LEU A 597 4.46 -8.26 -6.29
N GLY A 598 4.04 -7.47 -7.28
CA GLY A 598 4.95 -6.99 -8.33
C GLY A 598 5.68 -5.72 -7.96
N ARG A 599 6.94 -5.61 -8.38
CA ARG A 599 7.77 -4.41 -8.25
C ARG A 599 8.39 -4.03 -9.59
N ALA A 600 7.99 -2.86 -10.10
CA ALA A 600 8.41 -2.35 -11.40
C ALA A 600 9.27 -1.08 -11.34
N SER A 601 9.70 -0.65 -10.15
CA SER A 601 10.48 0.59 -9.94
C SER A 601 11.95 0.29 -9.67
N ASN A 602 12.87 1.10 -10.23
CA ASN A 602 14.28 1.08 -9.83
C ASN A 602 14.57 1.99 -8.62
N LEU A 603 13.64 2.90 -8.29
CA LEU A 603 13.75 3.80 -7.14
C LEU A 603 13.26 3.11 -5.86
N TYR A 604 12.05 2.55 -5.91
CA TYR A 604 11.35 2.04 -4.73
C TYR A 604 11.47 0.50 -4.61
N GLY A 605 11.93 0.04 -3.46
CA GLY A 605 11.91 -1.34 -2.97
C GLY A 605 10.68 -1.63 -2.09
N LEU A 606 10.82 -2.60 -1.18
CA LEU A 606 9.80 -3.05 -0.24
C LEU A 606 9.87 -2.31 1.09
N ILE A 607 11.07 -1.96 1.54
CA ILE A 607 11.25 -1.33 2.86
C ILE A 607 11.02 0.17 2.79
N ASP A 608 11.21 0.86 1.66
CA ASP A 608 10.99 2.33 1.55
C ASP A 608 9.54 2.77 1.43
N ASN A 609 8.60 1.83 1.38
CA ASN A 609 7.19 2.11 1.22
C ASN A 609 6.34 1.27 2.17
N ASN A 610 5.65 1.93 3.10
CA ASN A 610 4.77 1.25 4.04
C ASN A 610 3.57 0.53 3.40
N ASP A 611 3.20 0.88 2.16
CA ASP A 611 2.15 0.14 1.44
C ASP A 611 2.56 -1.32 1.21
N ALA A 612 3.85 -1.62 1.08
CA ALA A 612 4.31 -2.98 0.76
C ALA A 612 3.96 -3.96 1.90
N PHE A 613 4.22 -3.57 3.15
CA PHE A 613 3.78 -4.38 4.29
C PHE A 613 2.29 -4.16 4.61
N ASP A 614 1.68 -3.01 4.29
CA ASP A 614 0.24 -2.78 4.43
C ASP A 614 -0.57 -3.81 3.62
N TYR A 615 -0.13 -4.10 2.40
CA TYR A 615 -0.79 -5.02 1.48
C TYR A 615 -0.23 -6.45 1.52
N LEU A 616 1.06 -6.67 1.24
CA LEU A 616 1.63 -8.01 1.18
C LEU A 616 1.79 -8.61 2.58
N GLY A 617 2.39 -7.85 3.49
CA GLY A 617 2.49 -8.24 4.91
C GLY A 617 1.10 -8.42 5.54
N GLY A 618 0.18 -7.50 5.30
CA GLY A 618 -1.21 -7.57 5.77
C GLY A 618 -1.97 -8.79 5.24
N LEU A 619 -1.82 -9.13 3.95
CA LEU A 619 -2.41 -10.33 3.37
C LEU A 619 -1.80 -11.60 3.98
N ASN A 620 -0.47 -11.66 4.12
CA ASN A 620 0.22 -12.80 4.73
C ASN A 620 -0.25 -13.01 6.17
N LEU A 621 -0.36 -11.94 6.94
CA LEU A 621 -0.84 -11.96 8.32
C LEU A 621 -2.32 -12.37 8.40
N ALA A 622 -3.16 -11.95 7.45
CA ALA A 622 -4.55 -12.38 7.36
C ALA A 622 -4.67 -13.89 7.07
N VAL A 623 -3.85 -14.42 6.16
CA VAL A 623 -3.76 -15.87 5.89
C VAL A 623 -3.23 -16.62 7.12
N GLU A 624 -2.17 -16.12 7.77
CA GLU A 624 -1.61 -16.68 9.00
C GLU A 624 -2.66 -16.76 10.11
N SER A 625 -3.39 -15.67 10.36
CA SER A 625 -4.43 -15.62 11.40
C SER A 625 -5.60 -16.56 11.12
N GLN A 626 -5.86 -16.87 9.85
CA GLN A 626 -6.96 -17.73 9.45
C GLN A 626 -6.56 -19.22 9.49
N ARG A 627 -5.33 -19.56 9.08
CA ARG A 627 -4.84 -20.93 8.94
C ARG A 627 -3.94 -21.42 10.09
N GLY A 628 -3.39 -20.49 10.86
CA GLY A 628 -2.34 -20.74 11.86
C GLY A 628 -0.91 -20.76 11.31
N ALA A 629 -0.71 -20.53 10.01
CA ALA A 629 0.62 -20.48 9.39
C ALA A 629 0.64 -19.51 8.19
N ALA A 630 1.70 -18.70 8.09
CA ALA A 630 1.90 -17.75 7.00
C ALA A 630 2.05 -18.46 5.63
N PRO A 631 1.56 -17.85 4.53
CA PRO A 631 1.77 -18.38 3.19
C PRO A 631 3.23 -18.22 2.78
N ALA A 632 3.68 -19.00 1.80
CA ALA A 632 4.93 -18.68 1.13
C ALA A 632 4.74 -17.36 0.38
N SER A 633 5.69 -16.45 0.43
CA SER A 633 5.51 -15.11 -0.13
C SER A 633 6.66 -14.75 -1.04
N ALA A 634 6.36 -14.04 -2.13
CA ALA A 634 7.33 -13.70 -3.14
C ALA A 634 7.07 -12.34 -3.77
N VAL A 635 8.15 -11.77 -4.27
CA VAL A 635 8.17 -10.51 -4.99
C VAL A 635 8.54 -10.77 -6.44
N ILE A 636 7.74 -10.22 -7.34
CA ILE A 636 7.92 -10.34 -8.79
C ILE A 636 8.71 -9.11 -9.26
N HIS A 637 10.02 -9.25 -9.42
CA HIS A 637 10.90 -8.17 -9.87
C HIS A 637 10.92 -8.11 -11.39
N HIS A 638 10.55 -6.94 -11.93
CA HIS A 638 10.43 -6.73 -13.37
C HIS A 638 10.58 -5.25 -13.76
N ALA A 639 11.33 -4.48 -12.97
CA ALA A 639 11.70 -3.10 -13.31
C ALA A 639 12.47 -3.05 -14.66
N SER A 640 13.28 -4.06 -14.92
CA SER A 640 13.94 -4.33 -16.20
C SER A 640 13.31 -5.53 -16.92
N ASP A 641 13.10 -5.42 -18.23
CA ASP A 641 12.63 -6.52 -19.08
C ASP A 641 13.68 -7.62 -19.29
N ARG A 642 14.93 -7.37 -18.88
CA ARG A 642 16.06 -8.31 -19.00
C ARG A 642 16.31 -9.11 -17.72
N LYS A 643 15.86 -8.59 -16.57
CA LYS A 643 16.06 -9.18 -15.25
C LYS A 643 14.70 -9.49 -14.62
N LEU A 644 14.10 -10.58 -15.10
CA LEU A 644 12.80 -11.06 -14.63
C LEU A 644 12.98 -12.17 -13.59
N SER A 645 12.62 -11.90 -12.33
CA SER A 645 12.72 -12.89 -11.25
C SER A 645 11.46 -12.96 -10.38
N VAL A 646 11.27 -14.15 -9.80
CA VAL A 646 10.35 -14.39 -8.71
C VAL A 646 11.23 -14.66 -7.50
N GLU A 647 11.27 -13.73 -6.55
CA GLU A 647 12.18 -13.82 -5.41
C GLU A 647 11.39 -14.06 -4.13
N PRO A 648 11.77 -15.05 -3.30
CA PRO A 648 11.16 -15.24 -1.98
C PRO A 648 11.24 -13.96 -1.13
N LEU A 649 10.17 -13.64 -0.41
CA LEU A 649 10.07 -12.41 0.40
C LEU A 649 11.22 -12.28 1.41
N HIS A 650 11.65 -13.39 1.99
CA HIS A 650 12.79 -13.44 2.91
C HIS A 650 14.07 -12.92 2.26
N SER A 651 14.41 -13.41 1.07
CA SER A 651 15.59 -12.96 0.32
C SER A 651 15.43 -11.51 -0.12
N ALA A 652 14.28 -11.13 -0.67
CA ALA A 652 14.03 -9.77 -1.14
C ALA A 652 14.20 -8.71 -0.02
N LEU A 653 13.63 -8.96 1.17
CA LEU A 653 13.73 -8.01 2.29
C LEU A 653 15.15 -7.89 2.86
N LEU A 654 15.83 -9.01 3.12
CA LEU A 654 17.15 -8.99 3.74
C LEU A 654 18.22 -8.49 2.76
N SER A 655 18.09 -8.82 1.47
CA SER A 655 18.97 -8.30 0.43
C SER A 655 18.78 -6.80 0.24
N GLU A 656 17.55 -6.28 0.27
CA GLU A 656 17.31 -4.83 0.25
C GLU A 656 17.86 -4.13 1.50
N LEU A 657 17.67 -4.72 2.69
CA LEU A 657 18.23 -4.22 3.95
C LEU A 657 19.74 -3.98 3.84
N ARG A 658 20.48 -4.99 3.37
CA ARG A 658 21.95 -4.94 3.25
C ARG A 658 22.41 -4.11 2.06
N GLY A 659 21.76 -4.29 0.91
CA GLY A 659 22.08 -3.57 -0.31
C GLY A 659 21.92 -2.07 -0.15
N ARG A 660 20.92 -1.61 0.64
CA ARG A 660 20.55 -0.20 0.74
C ARG A 660 20.69 0.39 2.14
N TYR A 661 19.91 -0.06 3.11
CA TYR A 661 19.75 0.68 4.38
C TYR A 661 20.89 0.50 5.39
N LEU A 662 21.69 -0.55 5.26
CA LEU A 662 22.93 -0.72 6.03
C LEU A 662 24.16 -0.24 5.25
N ASN A 663 23.97 0.28 4.04
CA ASN A 663 25.06 0.61 3.13
C ASN A 663 25.51 2.08 3.29
N PRO A 664 26.82 2.35 3.52
CA PRO A 664 27.33 3.72 3.61
C PRO A 664 27.08 4.55 2.34
N GLN A 665 26.94 3.92 1.18
CA GLN A 665 26.62 4.58 -0.09
C GLN A 665 25.23 5.25 -0.07
N TRP A 666 24.30 4.74 0.74
CA TRP A 666 22.97 5.32 0.94
C TRP A 666 22.95 6.32 2.11
N ILE A 667 23.56 5.93 3.24
CA ILE A 667 23.55 6.71 4.49
C ILE A 667 24.29 8.05 4.33
N ALA A 668 25.52 8.03 3.80
CA ALA A 668 26.37 9.22 3.78
C ALA A 668 25.83 10.38 2.92
N PRO A 669 25.25 10.14 1.72
CA PRO A 669 24.57 11.20 0.97
C PRO A 669 23.34 11.75 1.70
N LEU A 670 22.54 10.93 2.38
CA LEU A 670 21.39 11.40 3.14
C LEU A 670 21.79 12.30 4.30
N MET A 671 22.90 12.02 4.98
CA MET A 671 23.42 12.90 6.04
C MET A 671 23.65 14.34 5.56
N LYS A 672 23.97 14.53 4.27
CA LYS A 672 24.16 15.87 3.67
C LYS A 672 22.85 16.64 3.47
N GLU A 673 21.70 15.96 3.56
CA GLU A 673 20.36 16.55 3.41
C GLU A 673 19.73 16.93 4.78
N GLY A 674 20.52 16.89 5.85
CA GLY A 674 20.12 17.37 7.18
C GLY A 674 18.87 16.66 7.73
N TYR A 675 17.87 17.43 8.17
CA TYR A 675 16.65 16.88 8.75
C TYR A 675 15.90 15.95 7.79
N ALA A 676 15.85 16.27 6.49
CA ALA A 676 15.15 15.44 5.52
C ALA A 676 15.81 14.06 5.36
N GLY A 677 17.15 14.03 5.35
CA GLY A 677 17.91 12.78 5.34
C GLY A 677 17.74 11.96 6.61
N ALA A 678 17.79 12.60 7.78
CA ALA A 678 17.50 11.94 9.05
C ALA A 678 16.08 11.35 9.05
N ARG A 679 15.06 12.13 8.64
CA ARG A 679 13.68 11.67 8.54
C ARG A 679 13.54 10.47 7.61
N THR A 680 14.23 10.43 6.48
CA THR A 680 14.22 9.26 5.58
C THR A 680 14.79 8.02 6.30
N MET A 681 15.86 8.15 7.09
CA MET A 681 16.38 7.04 7.90
C MET A 681 15.40 6.57 8.99
N GLY A 682 14.75 7.49 9.69
CA GLY A 682 13.83 7.16 10.78
C GLY A 682 12.47 6.66 10.29
N SER A 683 11.79 7.46 9.48
CA SER A 683 10.41 7.24 9.07
C SER A 683 10.27 6.36 7.82
N GLU A 684 11.21 6.43 6.88
CA GLU A 684 11.13 5.69 5.60
C GLU A 684 12.01 4.44 5.58
N PHE A 685 12.67 4.13 6.70
CA PHE A 685 13.41 2.89 6.90
C PHE A 685 13.06 2.22 8.23
N VAL A 686 13.45 2.78 9.37
CA VAL A 686 13.29 2.09 10.68
C VAL A 686 11.83 1.80 11.01
N GLU A 687 10.93 2.77 10.79
CA GLU A 687 9.49 2.59 10.97
C GLU A 687 8.91 1.48 10.07
N TYR A 688 9.38 1.39 8.83
CA TYR A 688 8.87 0.44 7.84
C TYR A 688 9.46 -0.96 8.03
N LEU A 689 10.68 -1.05 8.53
CA LEU A 689 11.27 -2.30 9.02
C LEU A 689 10.45 -2.87 10.19
N TRP A 690 10.01 -2.02 11.12
CA TRP A 690 9.06 -2.40 12.16
C TRP A 690 7.73 -2.90 11.58
N GLY A 691 7.20 -2.18 10.58
CA GLY A 691 6.12 -2.64 9.70
C GLY A 691 6.23 -4.10 9.29
N TRP A 692 7.35 -4.42 8.63
CA TRP A 692 7.68 -5.75 8.15
C TRP A 692 7.86 -6.77 9.27
N GLN A 693 8.47 -6.41 10.41
CA GLN A 693 8.60 -7.32 11.54
C GLN A 693 7.25 -7.72 12.12
N VAL A 694 6.32 -6.78 12.25
CA VAL A 694 5.00 -7.07 12.79
C VAL A 694 4.22 -8.01 11.87
N THR A 695 4.32 -7.82 10.55
CA THR A 695 3.62 -8.67 9.58
C THR A 695 4.33 -9.99 9.28
N SER A 696 5.67 -10.02 9.38
CA SER A 696 6.54 -11.15 9.02
C SER A 696 7.68 -11.35 10.04
N PRO A 697 7.37 -11.68 11.30
CA PRO A 697 8.37 -11.83 12.37
C PRO A 697 9.32 -13.01 12.16
N GLU A 698 8.96 -13.97 11.30
CA GLU A 698 9.82 -15.08 10.89
C GLU A 698 11.02 -14.63 10.05
N ILE A 699 10.95 -13.44 9.44
CA ILE A 699 12.01 -12.85 8.61
C ILE A 699 12.84 -11.85 9.44
N ILE A 700 12.18 -10.86 10.04
CA ILE A 700 12.85 -9.81 10.81
C ILE A 700 13.02 -10.27 12.27
N LYS A 701 14.13 -10.97 12.53
CA LYS A 701 14.48 -11.52 13.86
C LYS A 701 15.42 -10.61 14.64
N ASP A 702 15.78 -11.00 15.86
CA ASP A 702 16.72 -10.30 16.75
C ASP A 702 17.98 -9.79 16.03
N ARG A 703 18.60 -10.65 15.22
CA ARG A 703 19.83 -10.33 14.50
C ARG A 703 19.69 -9.12 13.57
N VAL A 704 18.53 -8.95 12.93
CA VAL A 704 18.28 -7.80 12.08
C VAL A 704 18.33 -6.52 12.91
N TRP A 705 17.72 -6.50 14.09
CA TRP A 705 17.80 -5.36 14.99
C TRP A 705 19.21 -5.11 15.54
N GLU A 706 19.97 -6.16 15.84
CA GLU A 706 21.37 -6.00 16.26
C GLU A 706 22.21 -5.32 15.17
N GLU A 707 21.99 -5.66 13.90
CA GLU A 707 22.69 -5.05 12.78
C GLU A 707 22.26 -3.59 12.55
N VAL A 708 20.96 -3.30 12.63
CA VAL A 708 20.45 -1.93 12.53
C VAL A 708 20.97 -1.07 13.67
N LYS A 709 20.95 -1.59 14.91
CA LYS A 709 21.49 -0.91 16.09
C LYS A 709 22.99 -0.65 15.95
N ALA A 710 23.75 -1.63 15.48
CA ALA A 710 25.18 -1.47 15.25
C ALA A 710 25.47 -0.32 14.27
N VAL A 711 24.69 -0.16 13.21
CA VAL A 711 24.89 0.92 12.23
C VAL A 711 24.35 2.26 12.73
N TYR A 712 23.09 2.31 13.20
CA TYR A 712 22.36 3.56 13.46
C TYR A 712 22.52 4.12 14.88
N VAL A 713 22.96 3.31 15.85
CA VAL A 713 23.14 3.73 17.24
C VAL A 713 24.61 3.67 17.65
N ASP A 714 25.32 2.61 17.26
CA ASP A 714 26.74 2.44 17.64
C ASP A 714 27.74 2.96 16.59
N ASP A 715 27.25 3.52 15.48
CA ASP A 715 28.07 4.02 14.36
C ASP A 715 29.16 3.03 13.90
N LYS A 716 28.80 1.74 13.73
CA LYS A 716 29.74 0.67 13.30
C LYS A 716 30.52 1.06 12.04
N LEU A 717 29.92 1.85 11.15
CA LEU A 717 30.53 2.28 9.89
C LEU A 717 31.49 3.48 10.05
N GLY A 718 31.57 4.09 11.23
CA GLY A 718 32.43 5.23 11.51
C GLY A 718 32.08 6.47 10.68
N LEU A 719 30.78 6.67 10.38
CA LEU A 719 30.32 7.78 9.56
C LEU A 719 30.08 9.05 10.38
N GLY A 720 30.06 8.94 11.72
CA GLY A 720 29.56 9.98 12.62
C GLY A 720 28.04 10.08 12.59
N LEU A 721 27.34 8.97 12.30
CA LEU A 721 25.89 8.94 12.19
C LEU A 721 25.19 9.23 13.52
N ASP A 722 25.76 8.74 14.62
CA ASP A 722 25.30 9.00 15.99
C ASP A 722 25.33 10.49 16.33
N ALA A 723 26.46 11.15 16.05
CA ALA A 723 26.65 12.59 16.26
C ALA A 723 25.75 13.41 15.35
N PHE A 724 25.58 12.98 14.10
CA PHE A 724 24.65 13.58 13.16
C PHE A 724 23.21 13.52 13.69
N LEU A 725 22.72 12.34 14.08
CA LEU A 725 21.34 12.18 14.58
C LEU A 725 21.10 12.93 15.89
N ALA A 726 22.14 13.11 16.72
CA ALA A 726 22.06 13.84 17.97
C ALA A 726 21.98 15.38 17.82
N GLU A 727 22.14 15.94 16.62
CA GLU A 727 22.25 17.40 16.40
C GLU A 727 20.92 18.08 16.05
N GLY A 728 20.50 19.03 16.89
CA GLY A 728 19.36 19.92 16.63
C GLY A 728 18.04 19.15 16.48
N ASP A 729 17.21 19.55 15.51
CA ASP A 729 15.89 18.94 15.28
C ASP A 729 15.96 17.47 14.84
N LYS A 730 17.13 16.98 14.41
CA LYS A 730 17.33 15.56 14.05
C LYS A 730 17.22 14.65 15.27
N ARG A 731 17.39 15.19 16.47
CA ARG A 731 17.23 14.44 17.72
C ARG A 731 15.81 13.92 17.91
N TYR A 732 14.79 14.59 17.37
CA TYR A 732 13.42 14.05 17.35
C TYR A 732 13.33 12.77 16.52
N VAL A 733 14.09 12.70 15.42
CA VAL A 733 14.17 11.49 14.59
C VAL A 733 14.95 10.38 15.28
N GLN A 734 16.08 10.71 15.91
CA GLN A 734 16.82 9.76 16.75
C GLN A 734 15.93 9.16 17.84
N THR A 735 15.12 10.01 18.49
CA THR A 735 14.17 9.59 19.53
C THR A 735 13.13 8.62 18.98
N ASN A 736 12.64 8.82 17.76
CA ASN A 736 11.73 7.87 17.12
C ASN A 736 12.41 6.53 16.79
N ILE A 737 13.65 6.56 16.27
CA ILE A 737 14.43 5.33 16.00
C ILE A 737 14.59 4.51 17.29
N LEU A 738 14.99 5.16 18.38
CA LEU A 738 15.12 4.53 19.69
C LEU A 738 13.77 4.00 20.21
N ALA A 739 12.68 4.75 19.99
CA ALA A 739 11.34 4.32 20.37
C ALA A 739 10.93 3.03 19.67
N VAL A 740 11.09 2.94 18.35
CA VAL A 740 10.76 1.75 17.56
C VAL A 740 11.56 0.53 18.04
N MET A 741 12.86 0.71 18.28
CA MET A 741 13.72 -0.35 18.84
C MET A 741 13.24 -0.82 20.23
N LEU A 742 12.89 0.12 21.12
CA LEU A 742 12.37 -0.20 22.45
C LEU A 742 10.99 -0.86 22.38
N VAL A 743 10.13 -0.47 21.44
CA VAL A 743 8.84 -1.12 21.17
C VAL A 743 9.03 -2.56 20.73
N ALA A 744 9.99 -2.83 19.84
CA ALA A 744 10.30 -4.19 19.41
C ALA A 744 10.74 -5.07 20.59
N ILE A 745 11.51 -4.53 21.53
CA ILE A 745 11.91 -5.21 22.77
C ILE A 745 10.70 -5.43 23.70
N ASP A 746 9.94 -4.38 23.98
CA ASP A 746 8.80 -4.39 24.90
C ASP A 746 7.72 -5.39 24.46
N LYS A 747 7.45 -5.47 23.15
CA LYS A 747 6.52 -6.42 22.55
C LYS A 747 7.11 -7.82 22.31
N GLY A 748 8.37 -8.04 22.65
CA GLY A 748 9.04 -9.33 22.57
C GLY A 748 9.46 -9.78 21.16
N PHE A 749 9.39 -8.89 20.17
CA PHE A 749 9.89 -9.15 18.81
C PHE A 749 11.41 -9.07 18.71
N TRP A 750 12.07 -8.42 19.67
CA TRP A 750 13.52 -8.39 19.78
C TRP A 750 13.98 -8.75 21.20
N GLN A 751 14.66 -9.89 21.33
CA GLN A 751 15.27 -10.34 22.59
C GLN A 751 16.67 -9.73 22.77
N ALA A 752 16.74 -8.41 22.95
CA ALA A 752 18.00 -7.69 23.18
C ALA A 752 18.70 -8.13 24.48
N ASP A 753 20.02 -7.96 24.57
CA ASP A 753 20.74 -8.18 25.82
C ASP A 753 20.52 -7.06 26.86
N ALA A 754 20.97 -7.27 28.10
CA ALA A 754 20.77 -6.31 29.18
C ALA A 754 21.52 -4.98 28.96
N ALA A 755 22.68 -5.03 28.30
CA ALA A 755 23.46 -3.83 28.02
C ALA A 755 22.75 -2.94 26.99
N THR A 756 22.22 -3.56 25.93
CA THR A 756 21.49 -2.92 24.85
C THR A 756 20.18 -2.31 25.36
N ARG A 757 19.39 -3.06 26.14
CA ARG A 757 18.19 -2.51 26.79
C ARG A 757 18.48 -1.25 27.60
N LYS A 758 19.55 -1.28 28.40
CA LYS A 758 19.95 -0.14 29.24
C LYS A 758 20.45 1.04 28.40
N GLN A 759 21.26 0.79 27.38
CA GLN A 759 21.78 1.82 26.47
C GLN A 759 20.64 2.56 25.77
N LEU A 760 19.73 1.81 25.12
CA LEU A 760 18.63 2.40 24.35
C LEU A 760 17.66 3.16 25.27
N ALA A 761 17.31 2.59 26.43
CA ALA A 761 16.42 3.24 27.39
C ALA A 761 17.01 4.54 27.94
N ALA A 762 18.31 4.57 28.26
CA ALA A 762 18.99 5.77 28.74
C ALA A 762 18.98 6.87 27.68
N GLN A 763 19.45 6.58 26.46
CA GLN A 763 19.48 7.56 25.36
C GLN A 763 18.08 8.10 25.03
N PHE A 764 17.08 7.22 25.00
CA PHE A 764 15.70 7.61 24.74
C PHE A 764 15.13 8.54 25.82
N ALA A 765 15.36 8.20 27.09
CA ALA A 765 14.92 9.03 28.20
C ALA A 765 15.61 10.40 28.23
N ASP A 766 16.93 10.43 28.03
CA ASP A 766 17.71 11.66 27.98
C ASP A 766 17.23 12.59 26.87
N ASN A 767 16.95 12.04 25.68
CA ASN A 767 16.37 12.82 24.58
C ASN A 767 15.04 13.48 24.95
N ILE A 768 14.12 12.75 25.59
CA ILE A 768 12.81 13.29 26.00
C ILE A 768 12.96 14.32 27.12
N ILE A 769 13.84 14.08 28.09
CA ILE A 769 14.08 14.99 29.21
C ILE A 769 14.62 16.33 28.70
N GLU A 770 15.57 16.28 27.77
CA GLU A 770 16.26 17.47 27.25
C GLU A 770 15.45 18.23 26.18
N HIS A 771 14.80 17.51 25.25
CA HIS A 771 14.23 18.10 24.02
C HIS A 771 12.70 17.97 23.92
N GLY A 772 12.09 17.30 24.90
CA GLY A 772 10.65 17.02 24.92
C GLY A 772 10.28 15.78 24.11
N ASN A 773 9.01 15.38 24.26
CA ASN A 773 8.47 14.23 23.56
C ASN A 773 8.19 14.55 22.07
N PRO A 774 8.68 13.75 21.10
CA PRO A 774 8.41 13.98 19.69
C PRO A 774 6.93 13.77 19.29
N GLY A 775 6.14 13.04 20.09
CA GLY A 775 4.72 12.82 19.85
C GLY A 775 4.37 11.92 18.66
N SER A 776 5.19 10.90 18.37
CA SER A 776 4.88 9.89 17.35
C SER A 776 3.89 8.83 17.86
N GLY A 777 3.42 7.94 16.99
CA GLY A 777 2.56 6.81 17.38
C GLY A 777 3.23 5.82 18.34
N HIS A 778 4.56 5.89 18.50
CA HIS A 778 5.34 5.10 19.43
C HIS A 778 5.67 5.83 20.74
N THR A 779 5.52 7.15 20.81
CA THR A 779 5.99 7.95 21.95
C THR A 779 4.88 8.72 22.67
N HIS A 780 3.60 8.46 22.42
CA HIS A 780 2.53 9.15 23.17
C HIS A 780 2.73 9.00 24.69
N ALA A 781 2.45 10.03 25.48
CA ALA A 781 2.86 10.12 26.90
C ALA A 781 2.25 9.07 27.86
N GLY A 782 1.38 8.20 27.34
CA GLY A 782 0.78 7.06 28.04
C GLY A 782 1.18 5.70 27.45
N HIS A 783 2.21 5.64 26.58
CA HIS A 783 2.59 4.41 25.91
C HIS A 783 3.10 3.34 26.90
N PRO A 784 2.68 2.06 26.80
CA PRO A 784 3.06 1.01 27.76
C PRO A 784 4.57 0.79 27.90
N MET A 785 5.34 0.96 26.82
CA MET A 785 6.80 0.75 26.81
C MET A 785 7.55 1.55 27.89
N TYR A 786 6.99 2.67 28.36
CA TYR A 786 7.63 3.48 29.40
C TYR A 786 7.81 2.71 30.73
N ASP A 787 6.99 1.68 30.99
CA ASP A 787 7.18 0.78 32.14
C ASP A 787 8.52 0.04 32.06
N MET A 788 8.79 -0.58 30.90
CA MET A 788 10.07 -1.24 30.63
C MET A 788 11.22 -0.24 30.67
N VAL A 789 11.07 0.94 30.04
CA VAL A 789 12.11 1.98 30.01
C VAL A 789 12.48 2.40 31.43
N ARG A 790 11.51 2.72 32.30
CA ARG A 790 11.77 3.09 33.70
C ARG A 790 12.56 2.03 34.45
N ALA A 791 12.26 0.76 34.24
CA ALA A 791 12.97 -0.34 34.90
C ALA A 791 14.46 -0.44 34.53
N GLN A 792 14.87 0.17 33.41
CA GLN A 792 16.29 0.21 32.99
C GLN A 792 17.04 1.46 33.49
N LEU A 793 16.35 2.43 34.10
CA LEU A 793 16.90 3.74 34.45
C LEU A 793 17.21 3.88 35.96
N PRO A 794 18.16 4.74 36.34
CA PRO A 794 18.26 5.23 37.71
C PRO A 794 16.97 5.95 38.14
N ALA A 795 16.66 5.90 39.44
CA ALA A 795 15.41 6.46 39.99
C ALA A 795 15.22 7.96 39.67
N ASP A 796 16.29 8.76 39.74
CA ASP A 796 16.23 10.20 39.46
C ASP A 796 15.94 10.49 37.98
N THR A 797 16.56 9.73 37.06
CA THR A 797 16.30 9.84 35.61
C THR A 797 14.87 9.40 35.27
N ALA A 798 14.39 8.31 35.89
CA ALA A 798 13.01 7.86 35.71
C ALA A 798 12.00 8.92 36.18
N ALA A 799 12.25 9.57 37.32
CA ALA A 799 11.40 10.65 37.82
C ALA A 799 11.44 11.90 36.91
N ALA A 800 12.60 12.24 36.35
CA ALA A 800 12.73 13.33 35.38
C ALA A 800 11.98 13.04 34.08
N LEU A 801 12.05 11.81 33.58
CA LEU A 801 11.29 11.35 32.42
C LEU A 801 9.77 11.47 32.68
N ASP A 802 9.29 10.98 33.83
CA ASP A 802 7.87 11.07 34.18
C ASP A 802 7.39 12.53 34.25
N ALA A 803 8.21 13.44 34.77
CA ALA A 803 7.92 14.87 34.79
C ALA A 803 7.84 15.47 33.38
N ALA A 804 8.69 15.05 32.44
CA ALA A 804 8.65 15.47 31.04
C ALA A 804 7.40 14.93 30.32
N LEU A 805 7.05 13.66 30.54
CA LEU A 805 5.85 13.04 29.97
C LEU A 805 4.57 13.69 30.51
N ALA A 806 4.52 14.01 31.81
CA ALA A 806 3.37 14.66 32.43
C ALA A 806 3.06 16.02 31.79
N LYS A 807 4.08 16.80 31.42
CA LYS A 807 3.91 18.09 30.71
C LYS A 807 3.33 17.93 29.31
N SER A 808 3.49 16.76 28.70
CA SER A 808 3.00 16.46 27.34
C SER A 808 1.56 15.93 27.34
N ARG A 809 0.97 15.66 28.52
CA ARG A 809 -0.41 15.21 28.63
C ARG A 809 -1.35 16.43 28.58
N ILE A 810 -2.28 16.40 27.64
CA ILE A 810 -3.43 17.32 27.65
C ILE A 810 -4.37 16.81 28.74
N ALA A 811 -4.75 17.66 29.70
CA ALA A 811 -5.71 17.29 30.73
C ALA A 811 -7.08 17.01 30.07
N ASP A 812 -7.50 15.74 30.05
CA ASP A 812 -8.80 15.38 29.54
C ASP A 812 -9.90 16.10 30.33
N ALA A 813 -10.75 16.85 29.63
CA ALA A 813 -12.10 17.06 30.12
C ALA A 813 -12.73 15.67 30.26
N ALA A 814 -13.22 15.36 31.47
CA ALA A 814 -13.70 14.06 31.94
C ALA A 814 -14.19 13.08 30.85
N PRO A 815 -13.83 11.79 30.91
CA PRO A 815 -14.21 10.81 29.90
C PRO A 815 -15.73 10.82 29.74
N ALA A 816 -16.18 11.22 28.55
CA ALA A 816 -17.55 10.95 28.15
C ALA A 816 -17.75 9.43 28.25
N ALA A 817 -18.78 9.01 28.98
CA ALA A 817 -19.11 7.61 29.26
C ALA A 817 -18.74 6.69 28.09
N ALA A 818 -17.99 5.62 28.39
CA ALA A 818 -17.46 4.63 27.46
C ALA A 818 -18.35 4.50 26.22
N ALA A 819 -17.89 5.06 25.10
CA ALA A 819 -18.52 4.83 23.81
C ALA A 819 -18.52 3.31 23.58
N PRO A 820 -19.62 2.71 23.09
CA PRO A 820 -19.63 1.28 22.81
C PRO A 820 -18.53 0.97 21.79
N THR A 821 -17.55 0.16 22.20
CA THR A 821 -16.36 -0.26 21.43
C THR A 821 -16.65 -1.40 20.45
N HIS A 822 -17.92 -1.66 20.13
CA HIS A 822 -18.32 -2.75 19.25
C HIS A 822 -19.23 -2.25 18.13
N VAL A 823 -18.89 -2.65 16.89
CA VAL A 823 -19.76 -2.50 15.73
C VAL A 823 -20.94 -3.45 15.91
N GLN A 824 -22.11 -2.90 16.17
CA GLN A 824 -23.36 -3.66 16.14
C GLN A 824 -23.92 -3.61 14.72
N GLU A 825 -24.19 -4.76 14.11
CA GLU A 825 -24.94 -4.79 12.85
C GLU A 825 -26.33 -4.17 13.07
N VAL A 826 -26.67 -3.16 12.29
CA VAL A 826 -28.01 -2.58 12.28
C VAL A 826 -28.96 -3.62 11.69
N ARG A 827 -29.69 -4.33 12.57
CA ARG A 827 -30.79 -5.22 12.18
C ARG A 827 -32.06 -4.39 12.05
N LEU A 828 -32.60 -4.32 10.83
CA LEU A 828 -33.80 -3.53 10.53
C LEU A 828 -35.11 -4.20 10.98
N ASP A 829 -35.04 -5.43 11.49
CA ASP A 829 -36.21 -6.23 11.85
C ASP A 829 -36.30 -6.47 13.37
N ALA A 830 -36.69 -5.47 14.14
CA ALA A 830 -37.34 -5.65 15.45
C ALA A 830 -38.02 -4.36 15.92
N PRO A 831 -39.34 -4.37 16.22
CA PRO A 831 -39.93 -3.35 17.08
C PRO A 831 -39.40 -3.56 18.50
N SER A 832 -38.77 -2.54 19.09
CA SER A 832 -38.30 -2.58 20.47
C SER A 832 -39.50 -2.67 21.43
N ALA A 833 -39.74 -3.86 21.97
CA ALA A 833 -40.47 -4.02 23.22
C ALA A 833 -39.40 -4.16 24.31
N ASP A 834 -39.28 -3.13 25.16
CA ASP A 834 -38.91 -3.18 26.59
C ASP A 834 -38.20 -1.90 27.02
N ALA A 835 -39.00 -0.95 27.52
CA ALA A 835 -38.58 0.04 28.50
C ALA A 835 -39.65 0.08 29.61
N PRO A 836 -39.28 -0.03 30.91
CA PRO A 836 -40.25 0.06 32.00
C PRO A 836 -40.74 1.50 32.17
N GLY A 837 -42.02 1.63 32.48
CA GLY A 837 -42.76 2.88 32.45
C GLY A 837 -42.34 3.94 33.47
N GLN A 838 -42.50 5.19 33.03
CA GLN A 838 -42.92 6.30 33.86
C GLN A 838 -44.15 6.93 33.21
N ALA A 839 -45.17 7.15 34.03
CA ALA A 839 -46.54 7.44 33.67
C ALA A 839 -46.79 8.92 33.34
N ALA A 840 -47.81 9.13 32.49
CA ALA A 840 -48.81 10.21 32.47
C ALA A 840 -48.33 11.65 32.23
N ASP A 841 -48.99 12.54 31.48
CA ASP A 841 -50.35 12.59 30.95
C ASP A 841 -50.39 13.62 29.78
N ASP A 842 -51.55 13.68 29.11
CA ASP A 842 -52.01 14.70 28.13
C ASP A 842 -51.69 14.49 26.64
N ALA A 843 -52.36 13.50 26.05
CA ALA A 843 -52.65 13.47 24.61
C ALA A 843 -54.02 14.13 24.32
N ALA A 844 -53.99 15.41 23.94
CA ALA A 844 -55.09 16.04 23.24
C ALA A 844 -55.06 15.65 21.75
N THR A 845 -56.17 15.10 21.28
CA THR A 845 -56.44 14.72 19.90
C THR A 845 -56.47 15.94 18.97
N ALA A 846 -55.61 15.96 17.96
CA ALA A 846 -55.75 16.85 16.80
C ALA A 846 -55.66 16.02 15.52
N THR A 847 -56.81 15.83 14.89
CA THR A 847 -56.99 15.28 13.56
C THR A 847 -56.42 16.25 12.52
N GLU A 848 -55.51 15.78 11.66
CA GLU A 848 -55.06 16.54 10.48
C GLU A 848 -56.20 16.72 9.47
N PRO A 849 -56.39 17.92 8.88
CA PRO A 849 -57.29 18.12 7.75
C PRO A 849 -56.56 17.80 6.43
N PRO A 850 -57.29 17.43 5.36
CA PRO A 850 -56.68 17.10 4.08
C PRO A 850 -56.10 18.34 3.40
N ALA A 851 -54.97 18.16 2.72
CA ALA A 851 -54.23 19.20 2.02
C ALA A 851 -55.10 19.93 0.97
N ALA A 852 -55.20 21.25 1.10
CA ALA A 852 -55.78 22.12 0.10
C ALA A 852 -54.76 22.39 -1.02
N GLU A 853 -55.13 22.12 -2.27
CA GLU A 853 -54.36 22.50 -3.44
C GLU A 853 -54.15 24.02 -3.47
N GLN A 854 -52.91 24.46 -3.67
CA GLN A 854 -52.51 25.87 -3.66
C GLN A 854 -52.29 26.38 -5.09
N PRO A 855 -53.32 26.88 -5.79
CA PRO A 855 -53.26 27.30 -7.20
C PRO A 855 -52.31 28.49 -7.46
N TRP A 856 -51.88 29.21 -6.42
CA TRP A 856 -50.93 30.30 -6.55
C TRP A 856 -49.52 29.84 -6.95
N LEU A 857 -49.13 28.60 -6.61
CA LEU A 857 -47.85 28.03 -7.02
C LEU A 857 -47.80 27.76 -8.53
N ILE A 858 -48.94 27.36 -9.12
CA ILE A 858 -49.08 27.18 -10.57
C ILE A 858 -49.03 28.54 -11.27
N ALA A 859 -49.66 29.57 -10.71
CA ALA A 859 -49.59 30.93 -11.24
C ALA A 859 -48.17 31.51 -11.17
N LEU A 860 -47.40 31.22 -10.11
CA LEU A 860 -46.01 31.62 -9.95
C LEU A 860 -45.12 30.97 -11.02
N ALA A 861 -45.28 29.66 -11.25
CA ALA A 861 -44.55 28.93 -12.28
C ALA A 861 -44.85 29.45 -13.70
N ALA A 862 -46.12 29.77 -13.99
CA ALA A 862 -46.50 30.37 -15.27
C ALA A 862 -45.91 31.78 -15.45
N GLY A 863 -45.86 32.58 -14.38
CA GLY A 863 -45.26 33.92 -14.39
C GLY A 863 -43.76 33.90 -14.67
N LEU A 864 -43.02 32.94 -14.10
CA LEU A 864 -41.59 32.74 -14.34
C LEU A 864 -41.30 32.30 -15.79
N LEU A 865 -42.15 31.44 -16.35
CA LEU A 865 -42.07 31.02 -17.76
C LEU A 865 -42.31 32.18 -18.72
N LEU A 866 -43.34 33.00 -18.47
CA LEU A 866 -43.65 34.18 -19.28
C LEU A 866 -42.54 35.24 -19.21
N THR A 867 -41.96 35.47 -18.03
CA THR A 867 -40.81 36.39 -17.89
C THR A 867 -39.58 35.86 -18.61
N GLY A 868 -39.32 34.55 -18.58
CA GLY A 868 -38.26 33.91 -19.36
C GLY A 868 -38.42 34.11 -20.88
N ILE A 869 -39.63 33.92 -21.40
CA ILE A 869 -39.93 34.11 -22.83
C ILE A 869 -39.80 35.59 -23.24
N LEU A 870 -40.26 36.51 -22.39
CA LEU A 870 -40.14 37.96 -22.65
C LEU A 870 -38.69 38.44 -22.59
N ARG A 871 -37.85 37.88 -21.71
CA ARG A 871 -36.41 38.18 -21.66
C ARG A 871 -35.68 37.62 -22.88
N GLY A 872 -36.03 36.42 -23.34
CA GLY A 872 -35.47 35.80 -24.55
C GLY A 872 -35.82 36.53 -25.85
N ARG A 873 -36.96 37.24 -25.90
CA ARG A 873 -37.37 38.05 -27.07
C ARG A 873 -36.76 39.45 -27.13
N ARG A 874 -36.16 39.96 -26.05
CA ARG A 874 -35.41 41.23 -26.05
C ARG A 874 -33.91 41.07 -26.36
N ALA A 875 -33.43 39.83 -26.48
CA ALA A 875 -32.04 39.50 -26.77
C ALA A 875 -31.82 38.93 -28.19
N ARG A 876 -32.73 39.22 -29.13
CA ARG A 876 -32.57 38.95 -30.56
C ARG A 876 -32.69 40.22 -31.37
#